data_AF-A0ABD0XWM7-F1
#
_entry.id   AF-A0ABD0XWM7-F1
#
_cell.length_a   1.000
_cell.length_b   1.000
_cell.length_c   1.000
_cell.angle_alpha   90.00
_cell.angle_beta   90.00
_cell.angle_gamma   90.00
#
_symmetry.space_group_name_H-M   'P 1'
#
loop_
_entity.id
_entity.type
_entity.pdbx_description
1 polymer ?
#
loop_
_entity_poly.entity_id
_entity_poly.type
_entity_poly.pdbx_seq_one_letter_code
_entity_poly.pdbx_strand_id
1 'polypeptide(L)'
;MIHELLLALSGYPGTIFTWNKRTGLQVSQDLPFLHPSETSVLNRLCKLGTDYIRFTEFIEQHTGHVHQQEHHSIQPNQAGHSGVYLRAFCTGLDSMLQPYRQALLDLEQEFLGDPHLSISHVNYMLDQFQLLFPSVMVVVETIKSQKIHGCQILETVYKHSCGGLPPVRMALEKVLAVCHGVMYKQLAAWMLHGLLLDQSEEFYVKQGPSAGGSAASQDEDDEDLGIGGLSGKQLKELQDLRLIEEENMLAPSLQQFSLRAEMLPSYIPIRVAEKILFVGESVQMFENHNHSPSRAGSILKHQEDMFAAELHRLKQQTLFSLVDFENLVDGIRSTVAEHLWTLMVEESDLLGQLKIIKDFYLLGRGELYQVFIDHAQHMLKTPPTAVTEHDVNVAFQQAAHKVLLDDDNLLPLLHLTIDYQGKESKDAAGTREGATPPQDTSPREVPPTGWAALGLAYKVQWPLHILFTPAVLEKYNVIFRYLVSVRRVQSELQHCWALQMQRKHLKFNQTDAVKWRLRNHMAFLVDNLQYYLQVDVLESQFSQLLQQINSTRDFESIRLAHDHFLSNLLAQSFILLKPVFHCLNEILELCHNFCSLVSQNVAPLDERGTAQLDILVKGFSRQSFLLFKILSSVRNHQINSDLAQLLLRLDYNKYYTQSGGTLGSL
;
A
#
# COMPACT_ATOMS: atom_id res chain seq x y z
N MET A 1 17.36 41.47 -51.32
CA MET A 1 16.14 41.10 -50.57
C MET A 1 16.09 39.61 -50.23
N ILE A 2 16.32 38.69 -51.18
CA ILE A 2 16.33 37.25 -50.88
C ILE A 2 17.40 36.87 -49.83
N HIS A 3 18.61 37.44 -49.93
CA HIS A 3 19.64 37.26 -48.90
C HIS A 3 19.16 37.69 -47.49
N GLU A 4 18.59 38.89 -47.36
CA GLU A 4 17.99 39.38 -46.11
C GLU A 4 16.84 38.49 -45.61
N LEU A 5 16.06 37.90 -46.52
CA LEU A 5 14.98 36.97 -46.17
C LEU A 5 15.53 35.66 -45.61
N LEU A 6 16.57 35.08 -46.23
CA LEU A 6 17.23 33.86 -45.74
C LEU A 6 17.91 34.08 -44.37
N LEU A 7 18.53 35.24 -44.16
CA LEU A 7 19.06 35.63 -42.85
C LEU A 7 17.95 35.75 -41.80
N ALA A 8 16.84 36.39 -42.15
CA ALA A 8 15.71 36.55 -41.24
C ALA A 8 15.03 35.21 -40.89
N LEU A 9 14.91 34.29 -41.86
CA LEU A 9 14.43 32.92 -41.66
C LEU A 9 15.39 32.05 -40.84
N SER A 10 16.69 32.36 -40.87
CA SER A 10 17.72 31.74 -40.02
C SER A 10 17.76 32.32 -38.61
N GLY A 11 16.93 33.31 -38.29
CA GLY A 11 16.82 33.91 -36.97
C GLY A 11 17.62 35.19 -36.74
N TYR A 12 18.21 35.78 -37.80
CA TYR A 12 18.95 37.04 -37.72
C TYR A 12 18.12 38.21 -38.27
N PRO A 13 17.58 39.09 -37.41
CA PRO A 13 16.80 40.24 -37.85
C PRO A 13 17.67 41.24 -38.63
N GLY A 14 17.09 41.86 -39.65
CA GLY A 14 17.74 42.86 -40.49
C GLY A 14 17.04 44.22 -40.45
N THR A 15 17.42 45.10 -41.39
CA THR A 15 16.77 46.42 -41.57
C THR A 15 15.48 46.32 -42.38
N ILE A 16 15.39 45.34 -43.28
CA ILE A 16 14.20 45.05 -44.08
C ILE A 16 13.20 44.18 -43.29
N PHE A 17 13.72 43.19 -42.56
CA PHE A 17 12.94 42.28 -41.72
C PHE A 17 13.24 42.55 -40.26
N THR A 18 12.43 43.40 -39.63
CA THR A 18 12.63 43.84 -38.25
C THR A 18 12.01 42.85 -37.25
N TRP A 19 12.67 42.67 -36.10
CA TRP A 19 12.17 41.83 -35.01
C TRP A 19 11.47 42.65 -33.93
N ASN A 20 10.25 42.24 -33.57
CA ASN A 20 9.52 42.77 -32.43
C ASN A 20 9.18 41.66 -31.45
N LYS A 21 9.50 41.85 -30.16
CA LYS A 21 9.24 40.86 -29.10
C LYS A 21 7.76 40.44 -28.98
N ARG A 22 6.81 41.31 -29.36
CA ARG A 22 5.37 41.01 -29.25
C ARG A 22 4.80 40.37 -30.51
N THR A 23 5.16 40.90 -31.67
CA THR A 23 4.54 40.51 -32.96
C THR A 23 5.42 39.62 -33.83
N GLY A 24 6.66 39.36 -33.42
CA GLY A 24 7.63 38.55 -34.14
C GLY A 24 8.34 39.34 -35.24
N LEU A 25 8.81 38.61 -36.25
CA LEU A 25 9.47 39.13 -37.43
C LEU A 25 8.45 39.78 -38.37
N GLN A 26 8.73 40.98 -38.87
CA GLN A 26 7.85 41.73 -39.76
C GLN A 26 8.62 42.39 -40.90
N VAL A 27 7.99 42.49 -42.06
CA VAL A 27 8.49 43.26 -43.20
C VAL A 27 8.25 44.75 -42.95
N SER A 28 9.25 45.59 -43.23
CA SER A 28 9.08 47.06 -43.21
C SER A 28 7.95 47.51 -44.16
N GLN A 29 7.07 48.40 -43.67
CA GLN A 29 5.81 48.74 -44.35
C GLN A 29 5.98 49.67 -45.57
N ASP A 30 7.17 50.23 -45.79
CA ASP A 30 7.42 51.30 -46.77
C ASP A 30 8.42 50.89 -47.88
N LEU A 31 8.22 49.72 -48.50
CA LEU A 31 9.07 49.26 -49.61
C LEU A 31 8.38 49.53 -50.97
N PRO A 32 8.81 50.55 -51.73
CA PRO A 32 8.11 51.00 -52.95
C PRO A 32 8.21 50.03 -54.14
N PHE A 33 9.08 49.02 -54.04
CA PHE A 33 9.36 48.05 -55.11
C PHE A 33 8.64 46.71 -54.92
N LEU A 34 7.85 46.53 -53.85
CA LEU A 34 7.11 45.30 -53.58
C LEU A 34 5.62 45.46 -53.84
N HIS A 35 5.05 44.48 -54.54
CA HIS A 35 3.61 44.41 -54.70
C HIS A 35 2.96 43.96 -53.37
N PRO A 36 1.75 44.45 -53.02
CA PRO A 36 1.07 44.06 -51.77
C PRO A 36 0.93 42.54 -51.56
N SER A 37 0.81 41.76 -52.64
CA SER A 37 0.78 40.29 -52.58
C SER A 37 2.11 39.68 -52.16
N GLU A 38 3.24 40.24 -52.63
CA GLU A 38 4.58 39.79 -52.26
C GLU A 38 4.83 40.08 -50.78
N THR A 39 4.43 41.26 -50.31
CA THR A 39 4.48 41.62 -48.89
C THR A 39 3.65 40.65 -48.03
N SER A 40 2.50 40.19 -48.52
CA SER A 40 1.70 39.18 -47.82
C SER A 40 2.42 37.82 -47.73
N VAL A 41 3.09 37.38 -48.80
CA VAL A 41 3.88 36.13 -48.80
C VAL A 41 5.09 36.26 -47.88
N LEU A 42 5.81 37.39 -47.93
CA LEU A 42 6.93 37.66 -47.05
C LEU A 42 6.51 37.69 -45.57
N ASN A 43 5.35 38.27 -45.24
CA ASN A 43 4.81 38.21 -43.88
C ASN A 43 4.44 36.78 -43.45
N ARG A 44 3.96 35.93 -44.37
CA ARG A 44 3.71 34.51 -44.11
C ARG A 44 5.02 33.76 -43.82
N LEU A 45 6.08 34.03 -44.57
CA LEU A 45 7.42 33.50 -44.32
C LEU A 45 8.03 34.03 -43.01
N CYS A 46 7.78 35.30 -42.67
CA CYS A 46 8.26 35.87 -41.41
C CYS A 46 7.65 35.18 -40.18
N LYS A 47 6.42 34.67 -40.26
CA LYS A 47 5.83 33.85 -39.18
C LYS A 47 6.65 32.57 -38.95
N LEU A 48 7.10 31.93 -40.03
CA LEU A 48 7.96 30.74 -39.93
C LEU A 48 9.29 31.06 -39.22
N GLY A 49 9.95 32.15 -39.61
CA GLY A 49 11.15 32.63 -38.94
C GLY A 49 10.92 33.02 -37.48
N THR A 50 9.73 33.56 -37.16
CA THR A 50 9.33 33.86 -35.77
C THR A 50 9.22 32.60 -34.93
N ASP A 51 8.57 31.57 -35.45
CA ASP A 51 8.44 30.29 -34.75
C ASP A 51 9.81 29.63 -34.56
N TYR A 52 10.69 29.70 -35.57
CA TYR A 52 12.07 29.21 -35.49
C TYR A 52 12.89 29.90 -34.39
N ILE A 53 12.84 31.23 -34.30
CA ILE A 53 13.53 31.99 -33.24
C ILE A 53 13.01 31.56 -31.87
N ARG A 54 11.68 31.47 -31.70
CA ARG A 54 11.06 31.04 -30.44
C ARG A 54 11.43 29.61 -30.04
N PHE A 55 11.51 28.68 -31.00
CA PHE A 55 11.98 27.32 -30.72
C PHE A 55 13.44 27.33 -30.26
N THR A 56 14.29 28.13 -30.91
CA THR A 56 15.72 28.22 -30.57
C THR A 56 15.91 28.85 -29.19
N GLU A 57 15.21 29.94 -28.88
CA GLU A 57 15.18 30.55 -27.54
C GLU A 57 14.73 29.54 -26.47
N PHE A 58 13.69 28.75 -26.76
CA PHE A 58 13.20 27.72 -25.85
C PHE A 58 14.22 26.58 -25.63
N ILE A 59 14.90 26.12 -26.70
CA ILE A 59 15.94 25.09 -26.61
C ILE A 59 17.12 25.59 -25.78
N GLU A 60 17.62 26.80 -26.05
CA GLU A 60 18.76 27.39 -25.36
C GLU A 60 18.49 27.57 -23.86
N GLN A 61 17.29 28.03 -23.52
CA GLN A 61 16.88 28.25 -22.12
C GLN A 61 16.94 26.95 -21.29
N HIS A 62 16.62 25.79 -21.87
CA HIS A 62 16.48 24.54 -21.12
C HIS A 62 17.65 23.55 -21.32
N THR A 63 18.51 23.77 -22.32
CA THR A 63 19.72 22.95 -22.57
C THR A 63 21.02 23.63 -22.10
N GLY A 64 21.08 24.96 -22.03
CA GLY A 64 22.31 25.74 -21.73
C GLY A 64 22.83 25.68 -20.28
N HIS A 65 22.02 25.21 -19.32
CA HIS A 65 22.38 25.21 -17.89
C HIS A 65 23.46 24.20 -17.46
N VAL A 66 24.07 23.46 -18.39
CA VAL A 66 25.06 22.40 -18.08
C VAL A 66 26.45 22.95 -17.71
N HIS A 67 26.83 24.17 -18.10
CA HIS A 67 28.21 24.66 -17.92
C HIS A 67 28.48 25.51 -16.66
N GLN A 68 27.48 25.79 -15.81
CA GLN A 68 27.68 26.63 -14.60
C GLN A 68 27.42 25.94 -13.26
N GLN A 69 27.04 24.65 -13.24
CA GLN A 69 26.70 23.95 -12.00
C GLN A 69 27.88 23.31 -11.24
N GLU A 70 29.13 23.41 -11.72
CA GLU A 70 30.28 22.90 -10.94
C GLU A 70 30.77 23.87 -9.85
N HIS A 71 30.40 25.15 -9.90
CA HIS A 71 30.79 26.13 -8.88
C HIS A 71 29.71 27.20 -8.71
N HIS A 72 28.73 26.98 -7.84
CA HIS A 72 28.29 27.95 -6.81
C HIS A 72 27.01 27.49 -6.08
N SER A 73 27.02 27.79 -4.78
CA SER A 73 25.99 27.59 -3.77
C SER A 73 24.56 27.86 -4.21
N ILE A 74 23.69 26.91 -3.86
CA ILE A 74 22.23 26.91 -3.98
C ILE A 74 21.64 28.16 -3.29
N GLN A 75 21.03 29.06 -4.07
CA GLN A 75 19.95 29.93 -3.59
C GLN A 75 18.61 29.40 -4.13
N PRO A 76 17.53 29.29 -3.32
CA PRO A 76 16.35 28.51 -3.70
C PRO A 76 15.31 29.25 -4.57
N ASN A 77 15.54 30.50 -4.96
CA ASN A 77 14.43 31.39 -5.35
C ASN A 77 14.28 31.72 -6.84
N GLN A 78 14.92 30.96 -7.74
CA GLN A 78 14.59 30.97 -9.18
C GLN A 78 14.64 29.55 -9.74
N ALA A 79 13.75 28.67 -9.27
CA ALA A 79 13.53 27.36 -9.84
C ALA A 79 12.85 27.49 -11.22
N GLY A 80 13.64 27.79 -12.26
CA GLY A 80 13.25 27.56 -13.63
C GLY A 80 12.89 26.08 -13.83
N HIS A 81 11.92 25.81 -14.70
CA HIS A 81 11.44 24.46 -14.99
C HIS A 81 12.62 23.66 -15.51
N SER A 82 13.15 22.77 -14.68
CA SER A 82 14.35 22.01 -15.00
C SER A 82 14.05 20.54 -14.73
N GLY A 83 14.32 19.72 -15.73
CA GLY A 83 13.99 18.31 -15.71
C GLY A 83 14.65 17.57 -16.88
N VAL A 84 14.95 16.30 -16.69
CA VAL A 84 15.57 15.44 -17.72
C VAL A 84 14.62 15.21 -18.89
N TYR A 85 13.30 15.18 -18.66
CA TYR A 85 12.31 15.03 -19.73
C TYR A 85 12.19 16.28 -20.59
N LEU A 86 12.27 17.47 -19.97
CA LEU A 86 12.24 18.74 -20.68
C LEU A 86 13.49 18.91 -21.56
N ARG A 87 14.66 18.51 -21.06
CA ARG A 87 15.90 18.49 -21.86
C ARG A 87 15.78 17.54 -23.05
N ALA A 88 15.27 16.32 -22.83
CA ALA A 88 15.05 15.36 -23.91
C ALA A 88 14.04 15.87 -24.95
N PHE A 89 12.99 16.57 -24.52
CA PHE A 89 12.05 17.24 -25.41
C PHE A 89 12.75 18.31 -26.26
N CYS A 90 13.60 19.15 -25.66
CA CYS A 90 14.39 20.13 -26.41
C CYS A 90 15.35 19.48 -27.41
N THR A 91 16.00 18.36 -27.06
CA THR A 91 16.84 17.59 -27.99
C THR A 91 16.03 17.01 -29.16
N GLY A 92 14.82 16.51 -28.88
CA GLY A 92 13.90 16.05 -29.91
C GLY A 92 13.44 17.19 -30.83
N LEU A 93 13.10 18.34 -30.25
CA LEU A 93 12.71 19.55 -30.98
C LEU A 93 13.85 20.04 -31.87
N ASP A 94 15.08 20.09 -31.36
CA ASP A 94 16.25 20.47 -32.15
C ASP A 94 16.47 19.53 -33.35
N SER A 95 16.33 18.22 -33.13
CA SER A 95 16.40 17.21 -34.20
C SER A 95 15.29 17.40 -35.26
N MET A 96 14.11 17.89 -34.86
CA MET A 96 13.01 18.21 -35.76
C MET A 96 13.29 19.45 -36.63
N LEU A 97 14.09 20.40 -36.14
CA LEU A 97 14.48 21.61 -36.88
C LEU A 97 15.59 21.35 -37.90
N GLN A 98 16.29 20.22 -37.81
CA GLN A 98 17.42 19.92 -38.72
C GLN A 98 17.05 19.90 -40.21
N PRO A 99 15.91 19.31 -40.66
CA PRO A 99 15.49 19.39 -42.05
C PRO A 99 15.16 20.81 -42.51
N TYR A 100 14.69 21.68 -41.61
CA TYR A 100 14.46 23.10 -41.93
C TYR A 100 15.79 23.84 -42.14
N ARG A 101 16.77 23.62 -41.26
CA ARG A 101 18.12 24.18 -41.43
C ARG A 101 18.77 23.70 -42.73
N GLN A 102 18.60 22.43 -43.07
CA GLN A 102 19.09 21.89 -44.33
C GLN A 102 18.42 22.57 -45.53
N ALA A 103 17.10 22.74 -45.51
CA ALA A 103 16.38 23.44 -46.59
C ALA A 103 16.84 24.90 -46.75
N LEU A 104 17.21 25.59 -45.67
CA LEU A 104 17.80 26.93 -45.75
C LEU A 104 19.18 26.93 -46.40
N LEU A 105 20.03 25.94 -46.08
CA LEU A 105 21.34 25.79 -46.72
C LEU A 105 21.22 25.48 -48.21
N ASP A 106 20.27 24.61 -48.58
CA ASP A 106 20.00 24.27 -49.98
C ASP A 106 19.54 25.51 -50.76
N LEU A 107 18.65 26.32 -50.17
CA LEU A 107 18.21 27.61 -50.76
C LEU A 107 19.35 28.64 -50.87
N GLU A 108 20.27 28.67 -49.91
CA GLU A 108 21.45 29.53 -49.98
C GLU A 108 22.38 29.12 -51.14
N GLN A 109 22.61 27.81 -51.31
CA GLN A 109 23.39 27.28 -52.45
C GLN A 109 22.71 27.59 -53.79
N GLU A 110 21.40 27.42 -53.88
CA GLU A 110 20.62 27.78 -55.07
C GLU A 110 20.71 29.29 -55.37
N PHE A 111 20.66 30.15 -54.36
CA PHE A 111 20.82 31.59 -54.52
C PHE A 111 22.23 31.99 -55.00
N LEU A 112 23.28 31.29 -54.55
CA LEU A 112 24.64 31.49 -55.05
C LEU A 112 24.80 31.04 -56.51
N GLY A 113 24.05 30.01 -56.93
CA GLY A 113 24.03 29.51 -58.31
C GLY A 113 23.19 30.36 -59.26
N ASP A 114 22.04 30.87 -58.79
CA ASP A 114 21.14 31.74 -59.52
C ASP A 114 20.71 32.96 -58.67
N PRO A 115 21.32 34.14 -58.90
CA PRO A 115 20.94 35.38 -58.23
C PRO A 115 19.51 35.86 -58.49
N HIS A 116 18.81 35.28 -59.48
CA HIS A 116 17.43 35.62 -59.84
C HIS A 116 16.37 34.75 -59.15
N LEU A 117 16.73 34.03 -58.08
CA LEU A 117 15.81 33.22 -57.28
C LEU A 117 14.57 34.01 -56.84
N SER A 118 13.39 33.48 -57.13
CA SER A 118 12.11 34.15 -56.83
C SER A 118 11.62 33.86 -55.41
N ILE A 119 10.84 34.79 -54.83
CA ILE A 119 10.18 34.60 -53.51
C ILE A 119 9.22 33.41 -53.55
N SER A 120 8.57 33.19 -54.69
CA SER A 120 7.64 32.07 -54.89
C SER A 120 8.33 30.72 -54.75
N HIS A 121 9.57 30.60 -55.24
CA HIS A 121 10.38 29.38 -55.09
C HIS A 121 10.74 29.12 -53.62
N VAL A 122 11.21 30.15 -52.91
CA VAL A 122 11.48 30.07 -51.46
C VAL A 122 10.22 29.66 -50.68
N ASN A 123 9.06 30.23 -51.03
CA ASN A 123 7.79 29.90 -50.37
C ASN A 123 7.36 28.45 -50.65
N TYR A 124 7.57 27.94 -51.86
CA TYR A 124 7.26 26.55 -52.21
C TYR A 124 8.17 25.56 -51.45
N MET A 125 9.48 25.81 -51.43
CA MET A 125 10.45 24.94 -50.74
C MET A 125 10.20 24.86 -49.23
N LEU A 126 9.66 25.91 -48.62
CA LEU A 126 9.39 25.99 -47.19
C LEU A 126 7.94 25.66 -46.80
N ASP A 127 7.05 25.36 -47.75
CA ASP A 127 5.61 25.20 -47.48
C ASP A 127 5.31 24.08 -46.47
N GLN A 128 6.08 22.97 -46.52
CA GLN A 128 5.94 21.86 -45.56
C GLN A 128 6.13 22.29 -44.09
N PHE A 129 7.01 23.26 -43.83
CA PHE A 129 7.31 23.73 -42.48
C PHE A 129 6.25 24.70 -41.97
N GLN A 130 5.52 25.36 -42.88
CA GLN A 130 4.45 26.29 -42.53
C GLN A 130 3.24 25.58 -41.92
N LEU A 131 3.07 24.28 -42.17
CA LEU A 131 2.09 23.43 -41.49
C LEU A 131 2.64 22.84 -40.18
N LEU A 132 3.92 22.47 -40.19
CA LEU A 132 4.57 21.79 -39.07
C LEU A 132 4.79 22.71 -37.86
N PHE A 133 5.39 23.89 -38.08
CA PHE A 133 5.83 24.77 -37.01
C PHE A 133 4.68 25.28 -36.13
N PRO A 134 3.54 25.75 -36.67
CA PRO A 134 2.43 26.19 -35.82
C PRO A 134 1.88 25.06 -34.94
N SER A 135 1.82 23.84 -35.48
CA SER A 135 1.32 22.67 -34.76
C SER A 135 2.23 22.29 -33.58
N VAL A 136 3.55 22.36 -33.78
CA VAL A 136 4.54 22.09 -32.72
C VAL A 136 4.63 23.25 -31.73
N MET A 137 4.45 24.50 -32.19
CA MET A 137 4.42 25.68 -31.32
C MET A 137 3.31 25.61 -30.29
N VAL A 138 2.13 25.08 -30.65
CA VAL A 138 1.06 24.82 -29.68
C VAL A 138 1.51 23.89 -28.56
N VAL A 139 2.31 22.87 -28.85
CA VAL A 139 2.86 21.95 -27.84
C VAL A 139 3.83 22.68 -26.91
N VAL A 140 4.74 23.48 -27.47
CA VAL A 140 5.71 24.28 -26.69
C VAL A 140 5.00 25.28 -25.79
N GLU A 141 4.01 26.02 -26.32
CA GLU A 141 3.21 26.97 -25.53
C GLU A 141 2.36 26.26 -24.46
N THR A 142 1.86 25.05 -24.73
CA THR A 142 1.13 24.25 -23.73
C THR A 142 2.06 23.84 -22.58
N ILE A 143 3.26 23.34 -22.89
CA ILE A 143 4.28 23.00 -21.88
C ILE A 143 4.64 24.22 -21.02
N LYS A 144 4.83 25.38 -21.67
CA LYS A 144 5.22 26.63 -21.00
C LYS A 144 4.10 27.23 -20.15
N SER A 145 2.87 27.28 -20.67
CA SER A 145 1.73 27.91 -20.01
C SER A 145 1.21 27.09 -18.83
N GLN A 146 1.16 25.76 -18.97
CA GLN A 146 0.69 24.84 -17.94
C GLN A 146 1.79 24.39 -16.99
N LYS A 147 3.04 24.80 -17.22
CA LYS A 147 4.21 24.42 -16.39
C LYS A 147 4.38 22.90 -16.28
N ILE A 148 4.23 22.20 -17.40
CA ILE A 148 4.23 20.74 -17.46
C ILE A 148 5.60 20.19 -17.07
N HIS A 149 5.63 19.20 -16.17
CA HIS A 149 6.85 18.65 -15.57
C HIS A 149 6.96 17.13 -15.75
N GLY A 150 8.19 16.62 -15.85
CA GLY A 150 8.49 15.19 -15.87
C GLY A 150 7.74 14.38 -16.95
N CYS A 151 7.23 13.21 -16.56
CA CYS A 151 6.51 12.31 -17.45
C CYS A 151 5.21 12.90 -18.04
N GLN A 152 4.65 13.99 -17.52
CA GLN A 152 3.49 14.67 -18.14
C GLN A 152 3.84 15.27 -19.52
N ILE A 153 5.12 15.56 -19.76
CA ILE A 153 5.62 15.97 -21.09
C ILE A 153 5.38 14.84 -22.10
N LEU A 154 5.59 13.58 -21.71
CA LEU A 154 5.32 12.42 -22.56
C LEU A 154 3.84 12.36 -22.94
N GLU A 155 2.95 12.57 -21.96
CA GLU A 155 1.51 12.56 -22.19
C GLU A 155 1.07 13.68 -23.14
N THR A 156 1.61 14.88 -22.95
CA THR A 156 1.29 16.04 -23.79
C THR A 156 1.72 15.80 -25.23
N VAL A 157 2.97 15.38 -25.44
CA VAL A 157 3.49 15.09 -26.78
C VAL A 157 2.71 13.93 -27.42
N TYR A 158 2.35 12.90 -26.66
CA TYR A 158 1.54 11.77 -27.15
C TYR A 158 0.12 12.20 -27.57
N LYS A 159 -0.57 13.02 -26.77
CA LYS A 159 -1.91 13.52 -27.12
C LYS A 159 -1.87 14.34 -28.42
N HIS A 160 -0.84 15.16 -28.60
CA HIS A 160 -0.66 15.95 -29.81
C HIS A 160 -0.17 15.13 -31.01
N SER A 161 0.59 14.04 -30.81
CA SER A 161 1.00 13.14 -31.89
C SER A 161 -0.16 12.33 -32.47
N CYS A 162 -1.22 12.12 -31.68
CA CYS A 162 -2.48 11.51 -32.14
C CYS A 162 -3.27 12.39 -33.13
N GLY A 163 -2.80 13.60 -33.45
CA GLY A 163 -3.39 14.48 -34.46
C GLY A 163 -3.40 13.90 -35.88
N GLY A 164 -4.29 14.41 -36.73
CA GLY A 164 -4.55 13.86 -38.06
C GLY A 164 -3.57 14.23 -39.18
N LEU A 165 -2.60 15.12 -38.94
CA LEU A 165 -1.66 15.59 -39.97
C LEU A 165 -0.39 14.71 -39.99
N PRO A 166 -0.12 13.93 -41.08
CA PRO A 166 0.98 12.98 -41.09
C PRO A 166 2.38 13.58 -40.83
N PRO A 167 2.77 14.73 -41.43
CA PRO A 167 4.09 15.32 -41.17
C PRO A 167 4.28 15.75 -39.71
N VAL A 168 3.23 16.28 -39.09
CA VAL A 168 3.21 16.70 -37.68
C VAL A 168 3.30 15.49 -36.77
N ARG A 169 2.49 14.47 -37.06
CA ARG A 169 2.51 13.20 -36.32
C ARG A 169 3.90 12.56 -36.34
N MET A 170 4.51 12.41 -37.51
CA MET A 170 5.85 11.82 -37.64
C MET A 170 6.92 12.63 -36.90
N ALA A 171 6.81 13.96 -36.90
CA ALA A 171 7.70 14.85 -36.16
C ALA A 171 7.55 14.65 -34.64
N LEU A 172 6.32 14.68 -34.13
CA LEU A 172 6.03 14.49 -32.70
C LEU A 172 6.33 13.07 -32.22
N GLU A 173 6.14 12.03 -33.05
CA GLU A 173 6.53 10.65 -32.74
C GLU A 173 8.05 10.53 -32.56
N LYS A 174 8.86 11.21 -33.39
CA LYS A 174 10.32 11.26 -33.20
C LYS A 174 10.72 11.97 -31.91
N VAL A 175 10.08 13.10 -31.59
CA VAL A 175 10.31 13.82 -30.33
C VAL A 175 9.94 12.92 -29.15
N LEU A 176 8.79 12.24 -29.23
CA LEU A 176 8.31 11.32 -28.21
C LEU A 176 9.29 10.16 -27.98
N ALA A 177 9.85 9.58 -29.05
CA ALA A 177 10.83 8.50 -28.95
C ALA A 177 12.11 8.94 -28.19
N VAL A 178 12.57 10.17 -28.39
CA VAL A 178 13.71 10.73 -27.62
C VAL A 178 13.36 10.85 -26.13
N CYS A 179 12.15 11.33 -25.82
CA CYS A 179 11.68 11.43 -24.43
C CYS A 179 11.46 10.04 -23.78
N HIS A 180 10.92 9.05 -24.51
CA HIS A 180 10.83 7.66 -24.05
C HIS A 180 12.22 7.08 -23.78
N GLY A 181 13.26 7.52 -24.48
CA GLY A 181 14.63 7.13 -24.19
C GLY A 181 15.11 7.47 -22.77
N VAL A 182 14.54 8.51 -22.13
CA VAL A 182 14.77 8.83 -20.71
C VAL A 182 13.97 7.89 -19.82
N MET A 183 12.69 7.67 -20.15
CA MET A 183 11.82 6.73 -19.42
C MET A 183 12.42 5.31 -19.38
N TYR A 184 12.88 4.77 -20.51
CA TYR A 184 13.54 3.47 -20.56
C TYR A 184 14.84 3.42 -19.75
N LYS A 185 15.57 4.54 -19.65
CA LYS A 185 16.78 4.60 -18.82
C LYS A 185 16.43 4.56 -17.33
N GLN A 186 15.41 5.29 -16.90
CA GLN A 186 14.91 5.23 -15.52
C GLN A 186 14.34 3.84 -15.19
N LEU A 187 13.60 3.24 -16.13
CA LEU A 187 13.08 1.88 -15.99
C LEU A 187 14.18 0.83 -15.89
N ALA A 188 15.22 0.91 -16.71
CA ALA A 188 16.35 -0.01 -16.63
C ALA A 188 17.05 0.10 -15.26
N ALA A 189 17.31 1.32 -14.78
CA ALA A 189 17.92 1.54 -13.47
C ALA A 189 17.07 0.98 -12.32
N TRP A 190 15.75 1.18 -12.39
CA TRP A 190 14.81 0.73 -11.37
C TRP A 190 14.58 -0.79 -11.41
N MET A 191 14.23 -1.34 -12.57
CA MET A 191 13.83 -2.75 -12.71
C MET A 191 15.01 -3.73 -12.71
N LEU A 192 16.20 -3.31 -13.15
CA LEU A 192 17.36 -4.19 -13.20
C LEU A 192 18.27 -4.04 -11.99
N HIS A 193 18.34 -2.85 -11.39
CA HIS A 193 19.28 -2.56 -10.30
C HIS A 193 18.62 -2.01 -9.03
N GLY A 194 17.30 -1.77 -9.00
CA GLY A 194 16.62 -1.21 -7.83
C GLY A 194 16.93 0.27 -7.56
N LEU A 195 17.60 0.96 -8.49
CA LEU A 195 18.08 2.34 -8.31
C LEU A 195 17.06 3.36 -8.82
N LEU A 196 16.51 4.17 -7.92
CA LEU A 196 15.62 5.27 -8.26
C LEU A 196 16.42 6.54 -8.63
N LEU A 197 16.75 6.68 -9.91
CA LEU A 197 17.47 7.85 -10.44
C LEU A 197 16.49 8.99 -10.79
N ASP A 198 16.01 9.70 -9.78
CA ASP A 198 14.98 10.74 -9.95
C ASP A 198 15.21 11.99 -9.08
N GLN A 199 16.26 12.76 -9.37
CA GLN A 199 16.62 13.98 -8.62
C GLN A 199 15.56 15.10 -8.70
N SER A 200 14.76 15.11 -9.77
CA SER A 200 13.79 16.15 -10.07
C SER A 200 12.33 15.70 -9.88
N GLU A 201 12.12 14.53 -9.26
CA GLU A 201 10.79 13.97 -8.99
C GLU A 201 9.90 13.87 -10.25
N GLU A 202 10.49 13.43 -11.36
CA GLU A 202 9.86 13.36 -12.67
C GLU A 202 9.28 11.97 -13.01
N PHE A 203 9.71 10.93 -12.30
CA PHE A 203 9.29 9.55 -12.54
C PHE A 203 7.99 9.22 -11.78
N TYR A 204 7.23 8.24 -12.26
CA TYR A 204 5.97 7.83 -11.64
C TYR A 204 6.14 6.87 -10.46
N VAL A 205 7.35 6.45 -10.12
CA VAL A 205 7.68 5.76 -8.86
C VAL A 205 8.33 6.77 -7.93
N LYS A 206 7.80 6.92 -6.72
CA LYS A 206 8.38 7.77 -5.67
C LYS A 206 8.77 6.94 -4.45
N GLN A 207 9.83 7.35 -3.77
CA GLN A 207 10.14 6.83 -2.45
C GLN A 207 9.20 7.48 -1.43
N GLY A 208 8.50 6.67 -0.64
CA GLY A 208 7.71 7.13 0.50
C GLY A 208 8.61 7.73 1.59
N PRO A 209 8.04 8.49 2.54
CA PRO A 209 8.81 9.01 3.67
C PRO A 209 9.46 7.83 4.40
N SER A 210 10.79 7.75 4.34
CA SER A 210 11.57 6.82 5.14
C SER A 210 11.18 7.01 6.60
N ALA A 211 11.14 5.95 7.40
CA ALA A 211 10.73 5.95 8.82
C ALA A 211 11.62 6.81 9.77
N GLY A 212 12.28 7.86 9.25
CA GLY A 212 13.07 8.83 9.98
C GLY A 212 13.00 10.27 9.42
N GLY A 213 11.99 10.64 8.62
CA GLY A 213 11.82 12.01 8.13
C GLY A 213 10.46 12.59 8.48
N SER A 214 10.43 13.66 9.29
CA SER A 214 9.24 14.44 9.66
C SER A 214 8.35 14.73 8.45
N ALA A 215 7.13 14.20 8.48
CA ALA A 215 6.06 14.63 7.59
C ALA A 215 5.73 16.09 7.92
N ALA A 216 5.88 16.97 6.93
CA ALA A 216 5.38 18.33 6.99
C ALA A 216 3.84 18.29 6.94
N SER A 217 3.20 18.85 7.95
CA SER A 217 1.76 19.06 8.04
C SER A 217 1.28 19.98 6.93
N GLN A 218 0.33 19.51 6.13
CA GLN A 218 -0.56 20.40 5.36
C GLN A 218 -1.81 20.60 6.22
N ASP A 219 -1.97 21.82 6.71
CA ASP A 219 -3.14 22.29 7.44
C ASP A 219 -4.29 22.48 6.44
N GLU A 220 -5.40 21.75 6.62
CA GLU A 220 -6.70 22.13 6.05
C GLU A 220 -7.54 22.76 7.18
N ASP A 221 -7.84 24.04 7.01
CA ASP A 221 -8.69 24.85 7.88
C ASP A 221 -10.17 24.40 7.75
N ASP A 222 -10.77 23.90 8.83
CA ASP A 222 -12.22 23.71 8.94
C ASP A 222 -12.80 24.70 9.99
N GLU A 223 -13.56 25.68 9.51
CA GLU A 223 -14.30 26.67 10.31
C GLU A 223 -15.53 26.04 10.99
N ASP A 224 -15.53 26.01 12.33
CA ASP A 224 -16.64 25.56 13.18
C ASP A 224 -17.66 26.70 13.41
N LEU A 225 -18.85 26.61 12.81
CA LEU A 225 -20.00 27.47 13.10
C LEU A 225 -20.96 26.75 14.06
N GLY A 226 -20.86 27.10 15.35
CA GLY A 226 -21.69 26.54 16.41
C GLY A 226 -23.12 27.06 16.45
N ILE A 227 -24.10 26.15 16.51
CA ILE A 227 -25.38 26.30 17.23
C ILE A 227 -25.76 24.93 17.83
N GLY A 228 -26.08 24.92 19.13
CA GLY A 228 -26.14 23.70 19.95
C GLY A 228 -27.47 22.97 20.04
N GLY A 229 -27.39 21.79 20.67
CA GLY A 229 -28.52 21.07 21.26
C GLY A 229 -28.60 19.60 20.83
N LEU A 230 -28.33 18.70 21.79
CA LEU A 230 -28.35 17.23 21.72
C LEU A 230 -27.08 16.60 21.13
N SER A 231 -26.34 15.87 21.98
CA SER A 231 -25.00 15.37 21.70
C SER A 231 -25.01 14.24 20.66
N GLY A 232 -24.91 14.62 19.40
CA GLY A 232 -24.39 13.75 18.33
C GLY A 232 -22.96 13.29 18.59
N LYS A 233 -22.21 13.92 19.53
CA LYS A 233 -20.84 13.53 19.89
C LYS A 233 -20.75 12.12 20.48
N GLN A 234 -21.75 11.63 21.22
CA GLN A 234 -21.70 10.24 21.73
C GLN A 234 -22.00 9.17 20.66
N LEU A 235 -22.78 9.50 19.63
CA LEU A 235 -23.00 8.59 18.49
C LEU A 235 -21.87 8.69 17.46
N LYS A 236 -21.26 9.86 17.34
CA LYS A 236 -20.11 10.13 16.47
C LYS A 236 -18.81 9.60 17.08
N GLU A 237 -18.58 9.69 18.40
CA GLU A 237 -17.45 9.02 19.08
C GLU A 237 -17.52 7.49 18.92
N LEU A 238 -18.73 6.91 18.95
CA LEU A 238 -18.93 5.50 18.62
C LEU A 238 -18.80 5.20 17.13
N GLN A 239 -18.92 6.16 16.21
CA GLN A 239 -18.67 5.99 14.76
C GLN A 239 -17.22 6.33 14.36
N ASP A 240 -16.55 7.19 15.10
CA ASP A 240 -15.17 7.63 14.88
C ASP A 240 -14.20 6.60 15.51
N LEU A 241 -14.51 6.00 16.66
CA LEU A 241 -13.86 4.75 17.13
C LEU A 241 -14.04 3.60 16.13
N ARG A 242 -15.16 3.57 15.38
CA ARG A 242 -15.45 2.51 14.37
C ARG A 242 -14.63 2.66 13.08
N LEU A 243 -14.18 3.87 12.74
CA LEU A 243 -13.32 4.10 11.57
C LEU A 243 -11.85 3.96 11.94
N ILE A 244 -11.43 4.34 13.15
CA ILE A 244 -10.03 4.25 13.58
C ILE A 244 -9.57 2.79 13.76
N GLU A 245 -10.42 1.87 14.21
CA GLU A 245 -10.06 0.44 14.29
C GLU A 245 -10.08 -0.24 12.91
N GLU A 246 -11.00 0.13 12.01
CA GLU A 246 -11.00 -0.38 10.62
C GLU A 246 -9.84 0.21 9.80
N GLU A 247 -9.51 1.50 9.96
CA GLU A 247 -8.36 2.16 9.34
C GLU A 247 -7.02 1.70 9.90
N ASN A 248 -6.90 1.42 11.21
CA ASN A 248 -5.66 0.85 11.76
C ASN A 248 -5.47 -0.63 11.36
N MET A 249 -6.56 -1.39 11.17
CA MET A 249 -6.52 -2.76 10.63
C MET A 249 -6.27 -2.82 9.11
N LEU A 250 -6.49 -1.70 8.43
CA LEU A 250 -6.24 -1.46 7.01
C LEU A 250 -5.05 -0.52 6.76
N ALA A 251 -4.32 -0.13 7.82
CA ALA A 251 -3.25 0.85 7.71
C ALA A 251 -2.28 0.33 6.65
N PRO A 252 -2.07 1.08 5.55
CA PRO A 252 -1.15 0.64 4.52
C PRO A 252 0.20 0.46 5.20
N SER A 253 0.78 -0.72 5.05
CA SER A 253 2.19 -0.95 5.35
C SER A 253 2.95 0.27 4.86
N LEU A 254 3.83 0.88 5.66
CA LEU A 254 4.69 1.98 5.23
C LEU A 254 5.42 1.55 3.95
N GLN A 255 4.81 1.84 2.79
CA GLN A 255 5.31 1.40 1.50
C GLN A 255 6.51 2.29 1.24
N GLN A 256 7.70 1.69 1.23
CA GLN A 256 8.94 2.41 0.97
C GLN A 256 8.89 3.09 -0.41
N PHE A 257 8.10 2.54 -1.35
CA PHE A 257 7.87 3.13 -2.66
C PHE A 257 6.37 3.14 -2.99
N SER A 258 5.92 4.13 -3.77
CA SER A 258 4.52 4.24 -4.19
C SER A 258 4.42 4.84 -5.58
N LEU A 259 3.27 4.66 -6.23
CA LEU A 259 2.99 5.27 -7.53
C LEU A 259 2.54 6.72 -7.38
N ARG A 260 3.10 7.59 -8.21
CA ARG A 260 2.70 8.99 -8.37
C ARG A 260 1.79 9.09 -9.59
N ALA A 261 0.48 9.02 -9.35
CA ALA A 261 -0.53 8.98 -10.42
C ALA A 261 -0.46 10.18 -11.38
N GLU A 262 -0.09 11.36 -10.89
CA GLU A 262 0.03 12.58 -11.70
C GLU A 262 1.19 12.54 -12.71
N MET A 263 2.17 11.67 -12.52
CA MET A 263 3.32 11.48 -13.42
C MET A 263 3.18 10.22 -14.27
N LEU A 264 2.12 9.42 -14.12
CA LEU A 264 1.92 8.23 -14.93
C LEU A 264 1.29 8.61 -16.28
N PRO A 265 1.96 8.37 -17.42
CA PRO A 265 1.35 8.65 -18.72
C PRO A 265 0.11 7.78 -18.95
N SER A 266 -1.01 8.39 -19.36
CA SER A 266 -2.31 7.73 -19.49
C SER A 266 -2.38 6.56 -20.48
N TYR A 267 -1.44 6.49 -21.44
CA TYR A 267 -1.32 5.35 -22.37
C TYR A 267 -0.60 4.14 -21.74
N ILE A 268 -0.04 4.26 -20.53
CA ILE A 268 0.50 3.16 -19.73
C ILE A 268 -0.54 2.81 -18.65
N PRO A 269 -1.16 1.63 -18.72
CA PRO A 269 -2.14 1.21 -17.72
C PRO A 269 -1.54 1.12 -16.31
N ILE A 270 -2.32 1.49 -15.28
CA ILE A 270 -1.91 1.41 -13.86
C ILE A 270 -1.46 -0.02 -13.50
N ARG A 271 -2.16 -1.05 -13.99
CA ARG A 271 -1.78 -2.46 -13.83
C ARG A 271 -0.36 -2.80 -14.30
N VAL A 272 0.20 -2.07 -15.27
CA VAL A 272 1.59 -2.26 -15.74
C VAL A 272 2.55 -1.50 -14.82
N ALA A 273 2.17 -0.30 -14.38
CA ALA A 273 2.96 0.48 -13.43
C ALA A 273 3.11 -0.24 -12.07
N GLU A 274 2.07 -0.93 -11.60
CA GLU A 274 2.14 -1.77 -10.39
C GLU A 274 3.15 -2.91 -10.52
N LYS A 275 3.22 -3.57 -11.69
CA LYS A 275 4.24 -4.60 -11.96
C LYS A 275 5.66 -4.02 -11.93
N ILE A 276 5.85 -2.82 -12.49
CA ILE A 276 7.14 -2.11 -12.49
C ILE A 276 7.55 -1.72 -11.06
N LEU A 277 6.61 -1.24 -10.25
CA LEU A 277 6.83 -0.95 -8.84
C LEU A 277 7.29 -2.22 -8.11
N PHE A 278 6.51 -3.29 -8.20
CA PHE A 278 6.81 -4.58 -7.56
C PHE A 278 8.20 -5.11 -7.93
N VAL A 279 8.55 -5.10 -9.22
CA VAL A 279 9.86 -5.57 -9.71
C VAL A 279 10.99 -4.78 -9.04
N GLY A 280 10.95 -3.46 -9.11
CA GLY A 280 12.05 -2.65 -8.56
C GLY A 280 12.09 -2.64 -7.05
N GLU A 281 10.95 -2.72 -6.34
CA GLU A 281 10.92 -2.92 -4.89
C GLU A 281 11.61 -4.22 -4.49
N SER A 282 11.34 -5.29 -5.23
CA SER A 282 11.93 -6.62 -4.99
C SER A 282 13.44 -6.62 -5.23
N VAL A 283 13.90 -6.02 -6.33
CA VAL A 283 15.32 -5.91 -6.66
C VAL A 283 16.06 -5.03 -5.65
N GLN A 284 15.49 -3.88 -5.30
CA GLN A 284 16.09 -2.95 -4.35
C GLN A 284 16.20 -3.55 -2.94
N MET A 285 15.20 -4.34 -2.53
CA MET A 285 15.23 -5.04 -1.25
C MET A 285 16.34 -6.10 -1.18
N PHE A 286 16.63 -6.77 -2.30
CA PHE A 286 17.75 -7.71 -2.42
C PHE A 286 19.10 -7.01 -2.35
N GLU A 287 19.29 -5.95 -3.13
CA GLU A 287 20.56 -5.21 -3.21
C GLU A 287 20.97 -4.62 -1.84
N ASN A 288 20.02 -4.07 -1.08
CA ASN A 288 20.30 -3.53 0.25
C ASN A 288 20.77 -4.60 1.28
N HIS A 289 20.45 -5.87 1.07
CA HIS A 289 20.81 -6.98 1.97
C HIS A 289 21.98 -7.83 1.44
N ASN A 290 22.47 -7.55 0.23
CA ASN A 290 23.60 -8.25 -0.41
C ASN A 290 24.99 -7.92 0.17
N HIS A 291 25.06 -7.17 1.28
CA HIS A 291 26.30 -6.98 2.04
C HIS A 291 26.81 -8.25 2.76
N SER A 292 26.08 -9.37 2.71
CA SER A 292 26.59 -10.68 3.14
C SER A 292 27.38 -11.35 2.00
N PRO A 293 28.68 -11.65 2.17
CA PRO A 293 29.57 -12.12 1.10
C PRO A 293 29.26 -13.51 0.53
N SER A 294 28.19 -14.19 0.99
CA SER A 294 27.76 -15.51 0.50
C SER A 294 26.72 -15.45 -0.63
N ARG A 295 26.12 -14.28 -0.92
CA ARG A 295 25.01 -14.12 -1.87
C ARG A 295 25.34 -13.15 -3.02
N ALA A 296 26.57 -13.16 -3.50
CA ALA A 296 26.97 -12.31 -4.62
C ALA A 296 26.24 -12.71 -5.93
N GLY A 297 25.14 -12.04 -6.24
CA GLY A 297 24.38 -12.19 -7.48
C GLY A 297 23.12 -11.31 -7.50
N SER A 298 22.80 -10.75 -8.66
CA SER A 298 21.53 -10.08 -8.94
C SER A 298 20.38 -11.11 -8.87
N ILE A 299 19.20 -10.69 -8.40
CA ILE A 299 17.96 -11.49 -8.44
C ILE A 299 17.64 -12.00 -9.86
N LEU A 300 18.11 -11.27 -10.88
CA LEU A 300 17.95 -11.59 -12.30
C LEU A 300 19.01 -12.56 -12.83
N LYS A 301 20.03 -12.93 -12.03
CA LYS A 301 21.14 -13.83 -12.41
C LYS A 301 21.73 -13.45 -13.79
N HIS A 302 21.81 -14.41 -14.72
CA HIS A 302 22.32 -14.20 -16.09
C HIS A 302 21.30 -13.58 -17.06
N GLN A 303 20.06 -13.33 -16.63
CA GLN A 303 19.02 -12.78 -17.50
C GLN A 303 19.03 -11.24 -17.55
N GLU A 304 19.79 -10.59 -16.68
CA GLU A 304 19.94 -9.14 -16.63
C GLU A 304 20.42 -8.56 -17.97
N ASP A 305 21.45 -9.17 -18.57
CA ASP A 305 21.98 -8.76 -19.88
C ASP A 305 20.93 -8.90 -21.00
N MET A 306 20.10 -9.95 -20.93
CA MET A 306 19.04 -10.20 -21.89
C MET A 306 17.94 -9.13 -21.77
N PHE A 307 17.50 -8.82 -20.56
CA PHE A 307 16.50 -7.77 -20.32
C PHE A 307 17.03 -6.37 -20.65
N ALA A 308 18.31 -6.10 -20.37
CA ALA A 308 18.96 -4.85 -20.77
C ALA A 308 19.01 -4.70 -22.31
N ALA A 309 19.32 -5.77 -23.03
CA ALA A 309 19.30 -5.79 -24.49
C ALA A 309 17.88 -5.55 -25.05
N GLU A 310 16.85 -6.13 -24.42
CA GLU A 310 15.47 -5.98 -24.86
C GLU A 310 14.90 -4.58 -24.55
N LEU A 311 15.22 -4.00 -23.39
CA LEU A 311 14.94 -2.59 -23.08
C LEU A 311 15.62 -1.65 -24.08
N HIS A 312 16.87 -1.95 -24.45
CA HIS A 312 17.59 -1.18 -25.46
C HIS A 312 16.95 -1.32 -26.85
N ARG A 313 16.46 -2.52 -27.22
CA ARG A 313 15.72 -2.76 -28.46
C ARG A 313 14.43 -1.93 -28.51
N LEU A 314 13.65 -1.89 -27.43
CA LEU A 314 12.44 -1.06 -27.34
C LEU A 314 12.76 0.44 -27.43
N LYS A 315 13.84 0.88 -26.78
CA LYS A 315 14.31 2.27 -26.86
C LYS A 315 14.66 2.69 -28.29
N GLN A 316 15.09 1.78 -29.15
CA GLN A 316 15.42 2.06 -30.56
C GLN A 316 14.19 2.17 -31.47
N GLN A 317 13.01 1.72 -31.02
CA GLN A 317 11.79 1.81 -31.83
C GLN A 317 11.28 3.26 -31.89
N THR A 318 10.88 3.69 -33.08
CA THR A 318 10.31 5.05 -33.28
C THR A 318 8.86 5.16 -32.82
N LEU A 319 8.15 4.03 -32.73
CA LEU A 319 6.77 3.97 -32.30
C LEU A 319 6.67 3.18 -31.00
N PHE A 320 5.92 3.71 -30.04
CA PHE A 320 5.67 3.03 -28.77
C PHE A 320 4.59 1.95 -28.96
N SER A 321 4.98 0.69 -28.75
CA SER A 321 4.09 -0.46 -28.74
C SER A 321 3.80 -0.88 -27.31
N LEU A 322 2.57 -0.67 -26.84
CA LEU A 322 2.18 -1.07 -25.48
C LEU A 322 2.29 -2.59 -25.28
N VAL A 323 2.00 -3.39 -26.31
CA VAL A 323 2.05 -4.85 -26.23
C VAL A 323 3.48 -5.35 -26.04
N ASP A 324 4.43 -4.83 -26.81
CA ASP A 324 5.85 -5.23 -26.68
C ASP A 324 6.43 -4.77 -25.35
N PHE A 325 6.07 -3.56 -24.91
CA PHE A 325 6.45 -3.02 -23.61
C PHE A 325 5.92 -3.88 -22.46
N GLU A 326 4.63 -4.24 -22.52
CA GLU A 326 4.00 -5.06 -21.48
C GLU A 326 4.58 -6.48 -21.42
N ASN A 327 4.81 -7.11 -22.57
CA ASN A 327 5.43 -8.44 -22.63
C ASN A 327 6.82 -8.46 -21.98
N LEU A 328 7.62 -7.41 -22.17
CA LEU A 328 8.92 -7.27 -21.52
C LEU A 328 8.77 -7.12 -19.99
N VAL A 329 7.87 -6.25 -19.54
CA VAL A 329 7.60 -6.05 -18.11
C VAL A 329 7.12 -7.36 -17.47
N ASP A 330 6.26 -8.11 -18.14
CA ASP A 330 5.76 -9.41 -17.69
C ASP A 330 6.85 -10.49 -17.64
N GLY A 331 7.78 -10.47 -18.60
CA GLY A 331 8.95 -11.33 -18.59
C GLY A 331 9.84 -11.07 -17.37
N ILE A 332 10.20 -9.79 -17.13
CA ILE A 332 11.02 -9.41 -15.98
C ILE A 332 10.31 -9.75 -14.67
N ARG A 333 9.02 -9.41 -14.55
CA ARG A 333 8.20 -9.70 -13.37
C ARG A 333 8.15 -11.19 -13.05
N SER A 334 7.92 -12.03 -14.06
CA SER A 334 7.82 -13.48 -13.87
C SER A 334 9.15 -14.09 -13.39
N THR A 335 10.28 -13.66 -13.95
CA THR A 335 11.61 -14.09 -13.48
C THR A 335 11.85 -13.68 -12.02
N VAL A 336 11.56 -12.42 -11.68
CA VAL A 336 11.74 -11.92 -10.30
C VAL A 336 10.84 -12.68 -9.33
N ALA A 337 9.57 -12.88 -9.68
CA ALA A 337 8.62 -13.59 -8.82
C ALA A 337 8.99 -15.06 -8.61
N GLU A 338 9.51 -15.76 -9.63
CA GLU A 338 10.00 -17.14 -9.50
C GLU A 338 11.25 -17.22 -8.60
N HIS A 339 12.16 -16.24 -8.72
CA HIS A 339 13.34 -16.22 -7.86
C HIS A 339 12.99 -15.91 -6.41
N LEU A 340 12.09 -14.95 -6.16
CA LEU A 340 11.55 -14.67 -4.82
C LEU A 340 10.90 -15.91 -4.22
N TRP A 341 10.10 -16.63 -5.01
CA TRP A 341 9.48 -17.87 -4.58
C TRP A 341 10.54 -18.89 -4.14
N THR A 342 11.59 -19.08 -4.95
CA THR A 342 12.69 -20.01 -4.66
C THR A 342 13.42 -19.61 -3.38
N LEU A 343 13.75 -18.32 -3.22
CA LEU A 343 14.39 -17.81 -2.02
C LEU A 343 13.54 -18.04 -0.76
N MET A 344 12.23 -17.77 -0.84
CA MET A 344 11.36 -17.83 0.34
C MET A 344 10.99 -19.28 0.71
N VAL A 345 10.63 -20.09 -0.27
CA VAL A 345 10.14 -21.46 -0.04
C VAL A 345 11.30 -22.44 0.15
N GLU A 346 12.32 -22.39 -0.71
CA GLU A 346 13.43 -23.36 -0.69
C GLU A 346 14.56 -22.94 0.26
N GLU A 347 14.98 -21.67 0.23
CA GLU A 347 16.15 -21.22 1.01
C GLU A 347 15.80 -20.71 2.42
N SER A 348 14.59 -20.19 2.64
CA SER A 348 14.18 -19.52 3.89
C SER A 348 13.12 -20.28 4.70
N ASP A 349 12.77 -21.50 4.27
CA ASP A 349 11.78 -22.38 4.92
C ASP A 349 10.47 -21.65 5.30
N LEU A 350 9.84 -21.00 4.32
CA LEU A 350 8.55 -20.32 4.51
C LEU A 350 7.49 -21.25 5.13
N LEU A 351 7.48 -22.53 4.75
CA LEU A 351 6.51 -23.49 5.28
C LEU A 351 6.73 -23.76 6.78
N GLY A 352 7.98 -23.90 7.22
CA GLY A 352 8.32 -23.98 8.64
C GLY A 352 7.88 -22.73 9.41
N GLN A 353 8.13 -21.53 8.87
CA GLN A 353 7.73 -20.28 9.55
C GLN A 353 6.22 -20.07 9.58
N LEU A 354 5.48 -20.45 8.52
CA LEU A 354 4.01 -20.45 8.55
C LEU A 354 3.47 -21.41 9.61
N LYS A 355 4.11 -22.58 9.79
CA LYS A 355 3.75 -23.51 10.85
C LYS A 355 4.03 -22.91 12.24
N ILE A 356 5.14 -22.21 12.42
CA ILE A 356 5.43 -21.48 13.67
C ILE A 356 4.34 -20.42 13.92
N ILE A 357 4.00 -19.60 12.94
CA ILE A 357 2.92 -18.60 13.07
C ILE A 357 1.59 -19.28 13.44
N LYS A 358 1.26 -20.41 12.83
CA LYS A 358 0.08 -21.20 13.21
C LYS A 358 0.17 -21.72 14.65
N ASP A 359 1.32 -22.27 15.05
CA ASP A 359 1.51 -22.87 16.36
C ASP A 359 1.34 -21.85 17.49
N PHE A 360 1.77 -20.60 17.27
CA PHE A 360 1.75 -19.54 18.28
C PHE A 360 0.57 -18.56 18.12
N TYR A 361 0.38 -17.89 16.98
CA TYR A 361 -0.74 -16.96 16.81
C TYR A 361 -2.10 -17.68 16.75
N LEU A 362 -2.17 -18.85 16.13
CA LEU A 362 -3.41 -19.61 15.97
C LEU A 362 -3.61 -20.69 17.03
N LEU A 363 -2.79 -20.69 18.09
CA LEU A 363 -2.82 -21.63 19.21
C LEU A 363 -2.73 -23.11 18.79
N GLY A 364 -1.98 -23.44 17.73
CA GLY A 364 -1.76 -24.82 17.29
C GLY A 364 -1.17 -25.71 18.39
N ARG A 365 -0.34 -25.15 19.28
CA ARG A 365 0.20 -25.83 20.47
C ARG A 365 -0.72 -25.66 21.68
N GLY A 366 -1.89 -26.30 21.65
CA GLY A 366 -2.90 -26.15 22.70
C GLY A 366 -2.42 -26.52 24.12
N GLU A 367 -1.50 -27.48 24.23
CA GLU A 367 -0.85 -27.89 25.49
C GLU A 367 0.04 -26.81 26.10
N LEU A 368 0.81 -26.10 25.28
CA LEU A 368 1.65 -24.98 25.71
C LEU A 368 0.79 -23.87 26.30
N TYR A 369 -0.25 -23.47 25.56
CA TYR A 369 -1.14 -22.41 26.00
C TYR A 369 -1.98 -22.80 27.21
N GLN A 370 -2.34 -24.08 27.35
CA GLN A 370 -2.99 -24.57 28.57
C GLN A 370 -2.10 -24.32 29.80
N VAL A 371 -0.84 -24.75 29.72
CA VAL A 371 0.14 -24.57 30.80
C VAL A 371 0.42 -23.09 31.03
N PHE A 372 0.62 -22.30 29.98
CA PHE A 372 0.87 -20.87 30.08
C PHE A 372 -0.28 -20.13 30.76
N ILE A 373 -1.54 -20.40 30.36
CA ILE A 373 -2.72 -19.78 30.96
C ILE A 373 -2.75 -20.06 32.46
N ASP A 374 -2.49 -21.31 32.88
CA ASP A 374 -2.48 -21.68 34.29
C ASP A 374 -1.40 -20.91 35.10
N HIS A 375 -0.21 -20.70 34.53
CA HIS A 375 0.87 -19.95 35.19
C HIS A 375 0.59 -18.44 35.20
N ALA A 376 0.13 -17.87 34.08
CA ALA A 376 -0.04 -16.42 33.90
C ALA A 376 -1.34 -15.88 34.52
N GLN A 377 -2.31 -16.74 34.87
CA GLN A 377 -3.63 -16.35 35.39
C GLN A 377 -3.60 -15.41 36.60
N HIS A 378 -2.64 -15.60 37.52
CA HIS A 378 -2.55 -14.76 38.72
C HIS A 378 -1.94 -13.38 38.43
N MET A 379 -1.14 -13.25 37.37
CA MET A 379 -0.40 -12.03 37.01
C MET A 379 -1.19 -11.14 36.04
N LEU A 380 -1.95 -11.76 35.13
CA LEU A 380 -2.71 -11.06 34.08
C LEU A 380 -4.15 -10.71 34.51
N LYS A 381 -4.60 -11.18 35.68
CA LYS A 381 -5.88 -10.75 36.29
C LYS A 381 -5.84 -9.31 36.79
N THR A 382 -4.68 -8.85 37.25
CA THR A 382 -4.49 -7.46 37.71
C THR A 382 -4.22 -6.53 36.53
N PRO A 383 -4.47 -5.22 36.67
CA PRO A 383 -4.07 -4.23 35.67
C PRO A 383 -2.57 -4.32 35.39
N PRO A 384 -2.14 -4.19 34.12
CA PRO A 384 -0.75 -4.38 33.74
C PRO A 384 0.16 -3.27 34.31
N THR A 385 1.39 -3.65 34.66
CA THR A 385 2.45 -2.76 35.13
C THR A 385 3.69 -2.90 34.25
N ALA A 386 4.68 -2.02 34.41
CA ALA A 386 5.91 -2.06 33.58
C ALA A 386 6.72 -3.37 33.71
N VAL A 387 6.55 -4.12 34.80
CA VAL A 387 7.22 -5.42 35.01
C VAL A 387 6.41 -6.60 34.46
N THR A 388 5.11 -6.42 34.23
CA THR A 388 4.19 -7.47 33.78
C THR A 388 4.64 -8.08 32.46
N GLU A 389 5.19 -7.28 31.53
CA GLU A 389 5.69 -7.79 30.25
C GLU A 389 6.83 -8.80 30.45
N HIS A 390 7.82 -8.46 31.30
CA HIS A 390 8.95 -9.36 31.59
C HIS A 390 8.49 -10.65 32.27
N ASP A 391 7.65 -10.52 33.30
CA ASP A 391 7.16 -11.65 34.07
C ASP A 391 6.34 -12.64 33.23
N VAL A 392 5.51 -12.13 32.33
CA VAL A 392 4.69 -12.93 31.41
C VAL A 392 5.56 -13.70 30.42
N ASN A 393 6.63 -13.08 29.92
CA ASN A 393 7.59 -13.77 29.05
C ASN A 393 8.35 -14.88 29.79
N VAL A 394 8.74 -14.66 31.05
CA VAL A 394 9.35 -15.71 31.90
C VAL A 394 8.37 -16.85 32.13
N ALA A 395 7.10 -16.57 32.43
CA ALA A 395 6.06 -17.58 32.59
C ALA A 395 5.83 -18.39 31.30
N PHE A 396 5.91 -17.73 30.14
CA PHE A 396 5.81 -18.38 28.83
C PHE A 396 6.99 -19.31 28.56
N GLN A 397 8.22 -18.88 28.85
CA GLN A 397 9.42 -19.73 28.75
C GLN A 397 9.34 -20.95 29.69
N GLN A 398 8.88 -20.76 30.93
CA GLN A 398 8.67 -21.86 31.86
C GLN A 398 7.62 -22.86 31.37
N ALA A 399 6.53 -22.37 30.77
CA ALA A 399 5.52 -23.21 30.15
C ALA A 399 6.10 -24.02 28.98
N ALA A 400 6.92 -23.39 28.12
CA ALA A 400 7.59 -24.05 27.02
C ALA A 400 8.55 -25.16 27.49
N HIS A 401 9.37 -24.90 28.51
CA HIS A 401 10.24 -25.93 29.10
C HIS A 401 9.45 -27.09 29.72
N LYS A 402 8.31 -26.80 30.36
CA LYS A 402 7.47 -27.83 30.99
C LYS A 402 6.83 -28.79 29.97
N VAL A 403 6.54 -28.29 28.77
CA VAL A 403 5.98 -29.07 27.66
C VAL A 403 7.08 -29.75 26.83
N LEU A 404 8.35 -29.57 27.19
CA LEU A 404 9.50 -30.11 26.46
C LEU A 404 9.51 -29.63 25.00
N LEU A 405 9.37 -28.31 24.79
CA LEU A 405 9.50 -27.74 23.45
C LEU A 405 10.94 -27.92 22.95
N ASP A 406 11.13 -28.76 21.93
CA ASP A 406 12.45 -29.26 21.48
C ASP A 406 13.34 -28.21 20.78
N ASP A 407 12.85 -26.99 20.51
CA ASP A 407 13.56 -25.99 19.68
C ASP A 407 13.86 -24.70 20.45
N ASP A 408 14.98 -24.74 21.18
CA ASP A 408 15.49 -23.62 21.99
C ASP A 408 15.77 -22.35 21.15
N ASN A 409 15.92 -22.47 19.82
CA ASN A 409 16.17 -21.33 18.92
C ASN A 409 14.90 -20.55 18.55
N LEU A 410 13.70 -21.10 18.78
CA LEU A 410 12.43 -20.43 18.45
C LEU A 410 11.99 -19.44 19.52
N LEU A 411 12.26 -19.74 20.80
CA LEU A 411 11.82 -18.92 21.93
C LEU A 411 12.32 -17.47 21.87
N PRO A 412 13.58 -17.18 21.47
CA PRO A 412 14.06 -15.80 21.33
C PRO A 412 13.40 -14.99 20.20
N LEU A 413 12.75 -15.66 19.24
CA LEU A 413 12.05 -14.99 18.12
C LEU A 413 10.64 -14.56 18.51
N LEU A 414 10.10 -15.06 19.63
CA LEU A 414 8.75 -14.82 20.10
C LEU A 414 8.81 -14.00 21.39
N HIS A 415 8.06 -12.90 21.41
CA HIS A 415 8.00 -12.02 22.57
C HIS A 415 6.54 -11.64 22.84
N LEU A 416 6.06 -11.91 24.04
CA LEU A 416 4.74 -11.47 24.46
C LEU A 416 4.79 -9.99 24.83
N THR A 417 3.94 -9.18 24.21
CA THR A 417 3.85 -7.75 24.45
C THR A 417 2.70 -7.45 25.42
N ILE A 418 2.88 -6.43 26.26
CA ILE A 418 1.81 -5.91 27.12
C ILE A 418 1.67 -4.42 26.87
N ASP A 419 0.47 -3.97 26.55
CA ASP A 419 0.15 -2.55 26.49
C ASP A 419 -0.20 -2.01 27.88
N TYR A 420 0.63 -1.10 28.40
CA TYR A 420 0.43 -0.48 29.71
C TYR A 420 0.69 1.04 29.66
N GLN A 421 0.11 1.80 30.59
CA GLN A 421 0.29 3.25 30.66
C GLN A 421 1.77 3.63 30.88
N GLY A 422 2.32 4.48 30.02
CA GLY A 422 3.68 5.03 30.12
C GLY A 422 4.67 4.58 29.03
N LYS A 423 4.27 3.70 28.10
CA LYS A 423 5.12 3.25 26.98
C LYS A 423 5.49 4.39 26.02
N GLU A 424 4.67 5.44 25.91
CA GLU A 424 4.91 6.59 25.03
C GLU A 424 5.93 7.63 25.54
N SER A 425 6.54 7.47 26.72
CA SER A 425 7.50 8.47 27.23
C SER A 425 8.98 8.15 26.97
N LYS A 426 9.34 6.99 26.42
CA LYS A 426 10.76 6.63 26.19
C LYS A 426 11.21 6.66 24.73
N ASP A 427 10.33 6.38 23.76
CA ASP A 427 10.72 6.42 22.34
C ASP A 427 10.73 7.85 21.76
N ALA A 428 10.22 8.84 22.50
CA ALA A 428 10.28 10.27 22.16
C ALA A 428 11.28 11.09 23.02
N ALA A 429 11.93 10.50 24.03
CA ALA A 429 12.80 11.21 24.97
C ALA A 429 14.30 11.08 24.65
N GLY A 430 14.63 10.84 23.38
CA GLY A 430 15.99 10.99 22.85
C GLY A 430 16.12 12.32 22.11
N THR A 431 16.63 13.35 22.81
CA THR A 431 17.04 14.67 22.28
C THR A 431 15.92 15.68 21.97
N ARG A 432 15.61 16.54 22.97
CA ARG A 432 15.74 18.03 22.92
C ARG A 432 14.98 18.65 24.09
N GLU A 433 15.72 19.27 25.02
CA GLU A 433 15.16 20.19 26.00
C GLU A 433 14.61 21.43 25.28
N GLY A 434 13.34 21.75 25.52
CA GLY A 434 12.74 23.03 25.14
C GLY A 434 11.69 22.96 24.04
N ALA A 435 10.48 22.48 24.36
CA ALA A 435 9.23 22.93 23.74
C ALA A 435 8.04 22.56 24.63
N THR A 436 7.06 23.46 24.70
CA THR A 436 5.80 23.41 25.46
C THR A 436 4.99 22.10 25.25
N PRO A 437 4.22 21.65 26.26
CA PRO A 437 3.46 20.40 26.16
C PRO A 437 2.28 20.57 25.17
N PRO A 438 2.09 19.67 24.19
CA PRO A 438 0.86 19.61 23.43
C PRO A 438 -0.22 18.94 24.29
N GLN A 439 -1.26 19.72 24.60
CA GLN A 439 -2.57 19.21 25.03
C GLN A 439 -3.26 18.59 23.80
N ASP A 440 -4.07 17.56 24.05
CA ASP A 440 -4.95 16.84 23.11
C ASP A 440 -4.42 15.52 22.54
N THR A 441 -4.49 14.48 23.37
CA THR A 441 -4.84 13.13 22.91
C THR A 441 -6.00 12.63 23.78
N SER A 442 -7.07 12.15 23.13
CA SER A 442 -8.21 11.55 23.83
C SER A 442 -7.75 10.38 24.70
N PRO A 443 -8.38 10.10 25.85
CA PRO A 443 -7.96 9.00 26.72
C PRO A 443 -8.24 7.67 26.01
N ARG A 444 -7.19 7.05 25.46
CA ARG A 444 -7.21 5.66 24.98
C ARG A 444 -7.68 4.78 26.15
N GLU A 445 -8.85 4.15 26.03
CA GLU A 445 -9.46 3.36 27.11
C GLU A 445 -8.47 2.30 27.60
N VAL A 446 -8.15 2.35 28.89
CA VAL A 446 -7.17 1.45 29.50
C VAL A 446 -7.72 0.02 29.43
N PRO A 447 -6.97 -0.96 28.92
CA PRO A 447 -7.42 -2.35 28.98
C PRO A 447 -7.64 -2.72 30.45
N PRO A 448 -8.85 -3.16 30.84
CA PRO A 448 -9.23 -3.33 32.26
C PRO A 448 -8.47 -4.48 32.95
N THR A 449 -7.80 -5.34 32.19
CA THR A 449 -7.04 -6.50 32.68
C THR A 449 -5.78 -6.72 31.85
N GLY A 450 -4.74 -7.31 32.44
CA GLY A 450 -3.53 -7.71 31.70
C GLY A 450 -3.83 -8.66 30.54
N TRP A 451 -4.88 -9.49 30.64
CA TRP A 451 -5.34 -10.36 29.55
C TRP A 451 -5.81 -9.59 28.31
N ALA A 452 -6.48 -8.46 28.51
CA ALA A 452 -6.89 -7.58 27.41
C ALA A 452 -5.73 -6.72 26.89
N ALA A 453 -4.58 -6.72 27.56
CA ALA A 453 -3.37 -6.01 27.13
C ALA A 453 -2.33 -6.93 26.44
N LEU A 454 -2.57 -8.25 26.44
CA LEU A 454 -1.64 -9.25 25.91
C LEU A 454 -1.61 -9.23 24.37
N GLY A 455 -0.41 -9.18 23.82
CA GLY A 455 -0.12 -9.40 22.42
C GLY A 455 1.04 -10.37 22.23
N LEU A 456 1.24 -10.81 21.00
CA LEU A 456 2.39 -11.59 20.58
C LEU A 456 3.12 -10.82 19.49
N ALA A 457 4.43 -10.67 19.65
CA ALA A 457 5.33 -10.15 18.64
C ALA A 457 6.25 -11.27 18.16
N TYR A 458 6.34 -11.42 16.84
CA TYR A 458 7.22 -12.39 16.20
C TYR A 458 8.28 -11.65 15.39
N LYS A 459 9.55 -11.90 15.71
CA LYS A 459 10.69 -11.27 15.03
C LYS A 459 10.99 -12.00 13.72
N VAL A 460 10.36 -11.52 12.65
CA VAL A 460 10.56 -12.06 11.30
C VAL A 460 11.99 -11.77 10.82
N GLN A 461 12.64 -12.79 10.26
CA GLN A 461 13.95 -12.64 9.64
C GLN A 461 13.83 -12.35 8.13
N TRP A 462 14.84 -11.71 7.56
CA TRP A 462 14.95 -11.55 6.11
C TRP A 462 15.01 -12.94 5.45
N PRO A 463 14.28 -13.19 4.34
CA PRO A 463 13.48 -12.27 3.51
C PRO A 463 11.98 -12.24 3.85
N LEU A 464 11.54 -12.98 4.87
CA LEU A 464 10.11 -13.28 5.08
C LEU A 464 9.28 -12.08 5.52
N HIS A 465 9.92 -11.00 5.97
CA HIS A 465 9.27 -9.72 6.30
C HIS A 465 8.52 -9.08 5.12
N ILE A 466 8.83 -9.47 3.87
CA ILE A 466 8.08 -9.08 2.67
C ILE A 466 6.64 -9.61 2.71
N LEU A 467 6.45 -10.84 3.24
CA LEU A 467 5.13 -11.44 3.42
C LEU A 467 4.55 -11.09 4.80
N PHE A 468 5.34 -11.24 5.86
CA PHE A 468 4.93 -10.94 7.23
C PHE A 468 5.21 -9.48 7.58
N THR A 469 4.47 -8.59 6.92
CA THR A 469 4.51 -7.16 7.21
C THR A 469 3.96 -6.88 8.61
N PRO A 470 4.30 -5.73 9.23
CA PRO A 470 3.73 -5.36 10.54
C PRO A 470 2.20 -5.36 10.55
N ALA A 471 1.56 -4.89 9.48
CA ALA A 471 0.10 -4.91 9.32
C ALA A 471 -0.48 -6.33 9.29
N VAL A 472 0.23 -7.27 8.66
CA VAL A 472 -0.15 -8.70 8.64
C VAL A 472 -0.04 -9.31 10.03
N LEU A 473 1.05 -9.03 10.75
CA LEU A 473 1.25 -9.54 12.12
C LEU A 473 0.21 -8.99 13.10
N GLU A 474 -0.23 -7.74 12.93
CA GLU A 474 -1.30 -7.18 13.78
C GLU A 474 -2.64 -7.90 13.56
N LYS A 475 -2.98 -8.22 12.31
CA LYS A 475 -4.17 -9.04 12.00
C LYS A 475 -4.10 -10.42 12.66
N TYR A 476 -2.92 -11.05 12.68
CA TYR A 476 -2.72 -12.30 13.44
C TYR A 476 -2.86 -12.09 14.95
N ASN A 477 -2.37 -10.98 15.49
CA ASN A 477 -2.45 -10.64 16.90
C ASN A 477 -3.91 -10.45 17.37
N VAL A 478 -4.77 -9.87 16.53
CA VAL A 478 -6.22 -9.77 16.79
C VAL A 478 -6.87 -11.15 16.89
N ILE A 479 -6.56 -12.05 15.97
CA ILE A 479 -7.06 -13.44 16.01
C ILE A 479 -6.53 -14.15 17.26
N PHE A 480 -5.23 -14.01 17.55
CA PHE A 480 -4.58 -14.60 18.72
C PHE A 480 -5.27 -14.21 20.02
N ARG A 481 -5.51 -12.91 20.24
CA ARG A 481 -6.20 -12.40 21.44
C ARG A 481 -7.59 -13.00 21.62
N TYR A 482 -8.33 -13.12 20.51
CA TYR A 482 -9.65 -13.74 20.52
C TYR A 482 -9.59 -15.24 20.88
N LEU A 483 -8.69 -15.99 20.26
CA LEU A 483 -8.51 -17.43 20.53
C LEU A 483 -8.06 -17.69 21.98
N VAL A 484 -7.15 -16.87 22.51
CA VAL A 484 -6.70 -16.97 23.91
C VAL A 484 -7.85 -16.71 24.86
N SER A 485 -8.72 -15.72 24.57
CA SER A 485 -9.91 -15.42 25.38
C SER A 485 -10.85 -16.63 25.47
N VAL A 486 -11.18 -17.25 24.32
CA VAL A 486 -12.02 -18.45 24.27
C VAL A 486 -11.38 -19.61 25.05
N ARG A 487 -10.09 -19.86 24.83
CA ARG A 487 -9.35 -20.94 25.50
C ARG A 487 -9.25 -20.73 27.02
N ARG A 488 -9.09 -19.49 27.47
CA ARG A 488 -9.05 -19.14 28.89
C ARG A 488 -10.40 -19.43 29.57
N VAL A 489 -11.50 -18.98 28.97
CA VAL A 489 -12.85 -19.23 29.52
C VAL A 489 -13.16 -20.73 29.55
N GLN A 490 -12.74 -21.48 28.53
CA GLN A 490 -12.84 -22.95 28.51
C GLN A 490 -12.10 -23.57 29.70
N SER A 491 -10.83 -23.18 29.93
CA SER A 491 -10.01 -23.69 31.04
C SER A 491 -10.61 -23.33 32.40
N GLU A 492 -11.12 -22.10 32.57
CA GLU A 492 -11.77 -21.66 33.81
C GLU A 492 -13.06 -22.45 34.11
N LEU A 493 -13.88 -22.73 33.09
CA LEU A 493 -15.09 -23.56 33.23
C LEU A 493 -14.74 -25.01 33.60
N GLN A 494 -13.64 -25.54 33.07
CA GLN A 494 -13.14 -26.87 33.42
C GLN A 494 -12.57 -26.89 34.86
N HIS A 495 -11.85 -25.85 35.27
CA HIS A 495 -11.37 -25.71 36.65
C HIS A 495 -12.53 -25.66 37.65
N CYS A 496 -13.59 -24.92 37.33
CA CYS A 496 -14.80 -24.88 38.16
C CYS A 496 -15.47 -26.26 38.30
N TRP A 497 -15.41 -27.11 37.27
CA TRP A 497 -15.85 -28.51 37.38
C TRP A 497 -15.04 -29.28 38.40
N ALA A 498 -13.71 -29.18 38.33
CA ALA A 498 -12.81 -29.91 39.18
C ALA A 498 -13.05 -29.55 40.65
N LEU A 499 -13.23 -28.25 40.94
CA LEU A 499 -13.57 -27.73 42.27
C LEU A 499 -14.91 -28.28 42.78
N GLN A 500 -15.95 -28.32 41.93
CA GLN A 500 -17.26 -28.87 42.30
C GLN A 500 -17.22 -30.39 42.48
N MET A 501 -16.42 -31.10 41.68
CA MET A 501 -16.29 -32.56 41.68
C MET A 501 -15.57 -33.07 42.94
N GLN A 502 -14.50 -32.39 43.36
CA GLN A 502 -13.80 -32.68 44.63
C GLN A 502 -14.73 -32.57 45.85
N ARG A 503 -15.84 -31.86 45.72
CA ARG A 503 -16.81 -31.58 46.78
C ARG A 503 -18.09 -32.43 46.71
N LYS A 504 -18.16 -33.44 45.84
CA LYS A 504 -19.33 -34.35 45.72
C LYS A 504 -19.77 -35.03 47.02
N HIS A 505 -18.92 -35.02 48.06
CA HIS A 505 -19.22 -35.57 49.39
C HIS A 505 -19.99 -34.61 50.33
N LEU A 506 -20.27 -33.36 49.93
CA LEU A 506 -21.06 -32.40 50.71
C LEU A 506 -22.54 -32.40 50.27
N LYS A 507 -23.46 -32.05 51.19
CA LYS A 507 -24.91 -32.15 51.02
C LYS A 507 -25.40 -31.41 49.76
N PHE A 508 -26.27 -32.07 48.99
CA PHE A 508 -26.82 -31.57 47.72
C PHE A 508 -27.90 -30.51 47.98
N ASN A 509 -27.68 -29.27 47.53
CA ASN A 509 -28.68 -28.20 47.58
C ASN A 509 -29.33 -27.97 46.20
N GLN A 510 -30.57 -27.47 46.16
CA GLN A 510 -31.29 -27.19 44.91
C GLN A 510 -30.59 -26.13 44.04
N THR A 511 -29.85 -25.20 44.67
CA THR A 511 -29.02 -24.19 43.99
C THR A 511 -27.83 -24.79 43.25
N ASP A 512 -27.31 -25.93 43.70
CA ASP A 512 -26.21 -26.59 43.01
C ASP A 512 -26.70 -27.18 41.68
N ALA A 513 -27.89 -27.77 41.63
CA ALA A 513 -28.47 -28.27 40.38
C ALA A 513 -28.57 -27.18 39.29
N VAL A 514 -28.90 -25.94 39.68
CA VAL A 514 -28.94 -24.79 38.77
C VAL A 514 -27.53 -24.42 38.27
N LYS A 515 -26.54 -24.38 39.17
CA LYS A 515 -25.13 -24.15 38.80
C LYS A 515 -24.61 -25.23 37.84
N TRP A 516 -24.90 -26.49 38.11
CA TRP A 516 -24.51 -27.62 37.25
C TRP A 516 -25.14 -27.50 35.85
N ARG A 517 -26.44 -27.17 35.77
CA ARG A 517 -27.14 -26.98 34.50
C ARG A 517 -26.57 -25.81 33.69
N LEU A 518 -26.39 -24.66 34.32
CA LEU A 518 -25.84 -23.47 33.67
C LEU A 518 -24.42 -23.75 33.17
N ARG A 519 -23.56 -24.35 34.00
CA ARG A 519 -22.19 -24.67 33.61
C ARG A 519 -22.12 -25.66 32.46
N ASN A 520 -22.92 -26.73 32.48
CA ASN A 520 -22.95 -27.69 31.37
C ASN A 520 -23.35 -27.00 30.06
N HIS A 521 -24.30 -26.06 30.12
CA HIS A 521 -24.70 -25.30 28.93
C HIS A 521 -23.60 -24.33 28.45
N MET A 522 -22.96 -23.60 29.37
CA MET A 522 -21.82 -22.73 29.08
C MET A 522 -20.64 -23.50 28.46
N ALA A 523 -20.24 -24.62 29.08
CA ALA A 523 -19.17 -25.48 28.59
C ALA A 523 -19.51 -26.05 27.21
N PHE A 524 -20.73 -26.57 27.02
CA PHE A 524 -21.17 -27.07 25.71
C PHE A 524 -21.03 -26.01 24.62
N LEU A 525 -21.46 -24.77 24.88
CA LEU A 525 -21.40 -23.70 23.89
C LEU A 525 -19.95 -23.28 23.59
N VAL A 526 -19.12 -23.12 24.62
CA VAL A 526 -17.70 -22.74 24.46
C VAL A 526 -16.89 -23.86 23.79
N ASP A 527 -17.12 -25.12 24.14
CA ASP A 527 -16.43 -26.27 23.53
C ASP A 527 -16.80 -26.41 22.04
N ASN A 528 -18.07 -26.23 21.67
CA ASN A 528 -18.48 -26.26 20.27
C ASN A 528 -17.96 -25.06 19.47
N LEU A 529 -17.93 -23.87 20.07
CA LEU A 529 -17.34 -22.68 19.45
C LEU A 529 -15.85 -22.91 19.20
N GLN A 530 -15.13 -23.39 20.20
CA GLN A 530 -13.70 -23.66 20.11
C GLN A 530 -13.40 -24.73 19.05
N TYR A 531 -14.20 -25.80 19.00
CA TYR A 531 -14.06 -26.84 17.98
C TYR A 531 -14.30 -26.32 16.56
N TYR A 532 -15.34 -25.52 16.36
CA TYR A 532 -15.60 -24.87 15.06
C TYR A 532 -14.42 -23.99 14.63
N LEU A 533 -13.94 -23.13 15.53
CA LEU A 533 -12.81 -22.25 15.23
C LEU A 533 -11.55 -23.05 14.87
N GLN A 534 -11.23 -24.11 15.62
CA GLN A 534 -10.02 -24.89 15.33
C GLN A 534 -10.14 -25.76 14.08
N VAL A 535 -11.18 -26.58 13.97
CA VAL A 535 -11.24 -27.62 12.94
C VAL A 535 -11.79 -27.08 11.62
N ASP A 536 -12.91 -26.37 11.66
CA ASP A 536 -13.59 -25.95 10.43
C ASP A 536 -12.98 -24.70 9.82
N VAL A 537 -12.46 -23.80 10.66
CA VAL A 537 -11.87 -22.53 10.21
C VAL A 537 -10.35 -22.68 10.09
N LEU A 538 -9.63 -22.84 11.21
CA LEU A 538 -8.17 -22.76 11.21
C LEU A 538 -7.50 -23.88 10.41
N GLU A 539 -7.82 -25.16 10.68
CA GLU A 539 -7.18 -26.29 9.97
C GLU A 539 -7.57 -26.36 8.49
N SER A 540 -8.86 -26.11 8.17
CA SER A 540 -9.35 -26.09 6.79
C SER A 540 -8.67 -24.99 5.96
N GLN A 541 -8.69 -23.74 6.45
CA GLN A 541 -8.10 -22.61 5.74
C GLN A 541 -6.57 -22.76 5.63
N PHE A 542 -5.91 -23.28 6.66
CA PHE A 542 -4.45 -23.48 6.62
C PHE A 542 -4.04 -24.58 5.63
N SER A 543 -4.84 -25.65 5.53
CA SER A 543 -4.62 -26.70 4.53
C SER A 543 -4.77 -26.17 3.10
N GLN A 544 -5.77 -25.32 2.85
CA GLN A 544 -5.94 -24.64 1.56
C GLN A 544 -4.75 -23.74 1.22
N LEU A 545 -4.28 -22.94 2.18
CA LEU A 545 -3.09 -22.09 2.00
C LEU A 545 -1.87 -22.93 1.62
N LEU A 546 -1.59 -24.01 2.37
CA LEU A 546 -0.46 -24.89 2.11
C LEU A 546 -0.55 -25.54 0.72
N GLN A 547 -1.74 -25.94 0.29
CA GLN A 547 -1.95 -26.49 -1.04
C GLN A 547 -1.65 -25.46 -2.14
N GLN A 548 -2.11 -24.21 -1.99
CA GLN A 548 -1.88 -23.13 -2.96
C GLN A 548 -0.39 -22.72 -3.05
N ILE A 549 0.31 -22.68 -1.92
CA ILE A 549 1.75 -22.38 -1.87
C ILE A 549 2.55 -23.47 -2.61
N ASN A 550 2.16 -24.74 -2.42
CA ASN A 550 2.84 -25.86 -3.06
C ASN A 550 2.49 -26.02 -4.55
N SER A 551 1.35 -25.51 -5.01
CA SER A 551 0.91 -25.64 -6.42
C SER A 551 1.43 -24.52 -7.33
N THR A 552 2.06 -23.49 -6.78
CA THR A 552 2.38 -22.26 -7.50
C THR A 552 3.86 -21.95 -7.37
N ARG A 553 4.51 -21.40 -8.41
CA ARG A 553 5.92 -20.94 -8.39
C ARG A 553 6.04 -19.41 -8.52
N ASP A 554 4.99 -18.69 -8.18
CA ASP A 554 4.88 -17.24 -8.29
C ASP A 554 4.67 -16.65 -6.90
N PHE A 555 5.56 -15.74 -6.49
CA PHE A 555 5.52 -15.15 -5.15
C PHE A 555 4.27 -14.29 -4.91
N GLU A 556 3.81 -13.53 -5.90
CA GLU A 556 2.61 -12.69 -5.77
C GLU A 556 1.36 -13.55 -5.51
N SER A 557 1.27 -14.71 -6.17
CA SER A 557 0.22 -15.69 -5.90
C SER A 557 0.26 -16.23 -4.46
N ILE A 558 1.46 -16.44 -3.88
CA ILE A 558 1.59 -16.79 -2.44
C ILE A 558 1.08 -15.66 -1.55
N ARG A 559 1.50 -14.42 -1.82
CA ARG A 559 1.09 -13.24 -1.06
C ARG A 559 -0.43 -13.09 -1.09
N LEU A 560 -1.04 -13.19 -2.26
CA LEU A 560 -2.49 -13.10 -2.43
C LEU A 560 -3.23 -14.25 -1.72
N ALA A 561 -2.72 -15.49 -1.84
CA ALA A 561 -3.28 -16.64 -1.13
C ALA A 561 -3.22 -16.46 0.40
N HIS A 562 -2.13 -15.90 0.91
CA HIS A 562 -1.96 -15.59 2.33
C HIS A 562 -2.89 -14.46 2.79
N ASP A 563 -3.04 -13.38 2.01
CA ASP A 563 -3.97 -12.29 2.31
C ASP A 563 -5.43 -12.76 2.31
N HIS A 564 -5.79 -13.64 1.36
CA HIS A 564 -7.09 -14.29 1.33
C HIS A 564 -7.30 -15.21 2.53
N PHE A 565 -6.29 -16.01 2.89
CA PHE A 565 -6.31 -16.86 4.09
C PHE A 565 -6.62 -16.04 5.35
N LEU A 566 -5.87 -14.97 5.59
CA LEU A 566 -6.01 -14.14 6.79
C LEU A 566 -7.35 -13.40 6.82
N SER A 567 -7.82 -12.91 5.67
CA SER A 567 -9.13 -12.28 5.53
C SER A 567 -10.27 -13.26 5.83
N ASN A 568 -10.16 -14.50 5.33
CA ASN A 568 -11.13 -15.55 5.63
C ASN A 568 -11.09 -15.94 7.10
N LEU A 569 -9.91 -16.03 7.73
CA LEU A 569 -9.81 -16.29 9.16
C LEU A 569 -10.55 -15.24 10.00
N LEU A 570 -10.35 -13.96 9.70
CA LEU A 570 -11.04 -12.86 10.40
C LEU A 570 -12.56 -12.91 10.19
N ALA A 571 -13.00 -13.19 8.97
CA ALA A 571 -14.42 -13.28 8.62
C ALA A 571 -15.11 -14.50 9.25
N GLN A 572 -14.52 -15.69 9.09
CA GLN A 572 -15.07 -16.97 9.57
C GLN A 572 -14.98 -17.15 11.09
N SER A 573 -14.04 -16.46 11.75
CA SER A 573 -13.99 -16.36 13.21
C SER A 573 -15.03 -15.39 13.78
N PHE A 574 -15.85 -14.77 12.92
CA PHE A 574 -16.90 -13.79 13.25
C PHE A 574 -16.40 -12.48 13.88
N ILE A 575 -15.10 -12.20 13.81
CA ILE A 575 -14.49 -10.99 14.37
C ILE A 575 -15.00 -9.75 13.62
N LEU A 576 -15.18 -9.86 12.30
CA LEU A 576 -15.69 -8.76 11.46
C LEU A 576 -17.20 -8.53 11.63
N LEU A 577 -17.96 -9.52 12.13
CA LEU A 577 -19.41 -9.41 12.30
C LEU A 577 -19.74 -8.85 13.70
N LYS A 578 -19.71 -7.51 13.84
CA LYS A 578 -19.92 -6.79 15.11
C LYS A 578 -21.05 -7.34 16.01
N PRO A 579 -22.27 -7.64 15.52
CA PRO A 579 -23.34 -8.17 16.38
C PRO A 579 -23.04 -9.56 16.95
N VAL A 580 -22.42 -10.43 16.15
CA VAL A 580 -22.04 -11.79 16.56
C VAL A 580 -20.86 -11.72 17.51
N PHE A 581 -19.83 -10.95 17.17
CA PHE A 581 -18.65 -10.75 18.01
C PHE A 581 -19.01 -10.20 19.39
N HIS A 582 -19.84 -9.15 19.46
CA HIS A 582 -20.30 -8.60 20.72
C HIS A 582 -21.09 -9.64 21.55
N CYS A 583 -21.99 -10.38 20.91
CA CYS A 583 -22.74 -11.44 21.59
C CYS A 583 -21.84 -12.56 22.13
N LEU A 584 -20.81 -12.96 21.38
CA LEU A 584 -19.85 -13.98 21.80
C LEU A 584 -18.96 -13.48 22.95
N ASN A 585 -18.46 -12.25 22.89
CA ASN A 585 -17.67 -11.68 24.00
C ASN A 585 -18.49 -11.54 25.28
N GLU A 586 -19.74 -11.09 25.18
CA GLU A 586 -20.65 -11.02 26.33
C GLU A 586 -20.91 -12.43 26.93
N ILE A 587 -21.05 -13.45 26.08
CA ILE A 587 -21.16 -14.85 26.52
C ILE A 587 -19.90 -15.28 27.28
N LEU A 588 -18.70 -14.96 26.77
CA LEU A 588 -17.43 -15.27 27.41
C LEU A 588 -17.29 -14.54 28.76
N GLU A 589 -17.71 -13.28 28.85
CA GLU A 589 -17.73 -12.50 30.09
C GLU A 589 -18.72 -13.08 31.12
N LEU A 590 -19.92 -13.46 30.70
CA LEU A 590 -20.89 -14.13 31.58
C LEU A 590 -20.35 -15.47 32.11
N CYS A 591 -19.64 -16.24 31.28
CA CYS A 591 -18.95 -17.45 31.71
C CYS A 591 -17.84 -17.13 32.72
N HIS A 592 -17.04 -16.09 32.49
CA HIS A 592 -16.01 -15.66 33.43
C HIS A 592 -16.59 -15.23 34.79
N ASN A 593 -17.66 -14.43 34.77
CA ASN A 593 -18.37 -13.99 35.98
C ASN A 593 -18.96 -15.17 36.76
N PHE A 594 -19.51 -16.17 36.05
CA PHE A 594 -19.95 -17.43 36.65
C PHE A 594 -18.80 -18.20 37.29
N CYS A 595 -17.66 -18.34 36.61
CA CYS A 595 -16.47 -18.99 37.17
C CYS A 595 -15.99 -18.27 38.44
N SER A 596 -15.92 -16.94 38.43
CA SER A 596 -15.55 -16.13 39.60
C SER A 596 -16.51 -16.36 40.77
N LEU A 597 -17.83 -16.36 40.53
CA LEU A 597 -18.85 -16.62 41.54
C LEU A 597 -18.70 -18.01 42.18
N VAL A 598 -18.41 -19.04 41.37
CA VAL A 598 -18.22 -20.42 41.83
C VAL A 598 -16.91 -20.59 42.59
N SER A 599 -15.84 -19.91 42.18
CA SER A 599 -14.54 -19.96 42.86
C SER A 599 -14.52 -19.21 44.19
N GLN A 600 -15.24 -18.09 44.31
CA GLN A 600 -15.29 -17.27 45.53
C GLN A 600 -16.20 -17.87 46.62
N ASN A 601 -17.32 -18.50 46.23
CA ASN A 601 -18.29 -19.03 47.18
C ASN A 601 -18.06 -20.52 47.46
N VAL A 602 -17.22 -20.79 48.46
CA VAL A 602 -16.90 -22.15 48.94
C VAL A 602 -18.04 -22.76 49.79
N ALA A 603 -18.92 -21.92 50.34
CA ALA A 603 -20.07 -22.27 51.18
C ALA A 603 -21.41 -22.23 50.40
N PRO A 604 -22.56 -22.63 50.99
CA PRO A 604 -23.88 -22.40 50.39
C PRO A 604 -24.01 -20.92 50.01
N LEU A 605 -24.56 -20.63 48.82
CA LEU A 605 -24.71 -19.25 48.37
C LEU A 605 -25.56 -18.46 49.37
N ASP A 606 -25.06 -17.33 49.83
CA ASP A 606 -25.86 -16.33 50.51
C ASP A 606 -26.97 -15.81 49.58
N GLU A 607 -27.97 -15.11 50.12
CA GLU A 607 -29.09 -14.54 49.35
C GLU A 607 -28.60 -13.65 48.18
N ARG A 608 -27.47 -12.94 48.37
CA ARG A 608 -26.78 -12.15 47.34
C ARG A 608 -26.17 -13.02 46.23
N GLY A 609 -25.55 -14.14 46.58
CA GLY A 609 -24.97 -15.08 45.60
C GLY A 609 -26.04 -15.79 44.78
N THR A 610 -27.22 -16.03 45.38
CA THR A 610 -28.38 -16.60 44.67
C THR A 610 -28.99 -15.59 43.70
N ALA A 611 -29.09 -14.31 44.08
CA ALA A 611 -29.52 -13.24 43.17
C ALA A 611 -28.55 -13.03 41.99
N GLN A 612 -27.24 -13.05 42.25
CA GLN A 612 -26.22 -12.98 41.19
C GLN A 612 -26.30 -14.19 40.24
N LEU A 613 -26.53 -15.39 40.76
CA LEU A 613 -26.72 -16.59 39.94
C LEU A 613 -27.96 -16.45 39.01
N ASP A 614 -29.08 -15.92 39.51
CA ASP A 614 -30.28 -15.69 38.69
C ASP A 614 -30.05 -14.67 37.56
N ILE A 615 -29.30 -13.59 37.84
CA ILE A 615 -28.89 -12.61 36.83
C ILE A 615 -28.04 -13.28 35.75
N LEU A 616 -27.07 -14.12 36.13
CA LEU A 616 -26.21 -14.84 35.18
C LEU A 616 -27.00 -15.85 34.33
N VAL A 617 -27.95 -16.58 34.92
CA VAL A 617 -28.82 -17.52 34.18
C VAL A 617 -29.65 -16.77 33.14
N LYS A 618 -30.29 -15.66 33.52
CA LYS A 618 -31.10 -14.85 32.61
C LYS A 618 -30.25 -14.19 31.52
N GLY A 619 -29.11 -13.63 31.89
CA GLY A 619 -28.15 -13.03 30.97
C GLY A 619 -27.67 -14.04 29.94
N PHE A 620 -27.21 -15.21 30.38
CA PHE A 620 -26.70 -16.26 29.48
C PHE A 620 -27.79 -16.78 28.55
N SER A 621 -28.99 -17.03 29.06
CA SER A 621 -30.12 -17.47 28.24
C SER A 621 -30.50 -16.44 27.18
N ARG A 622 -30.48 -15.14 27.54
CA ARG A 622 -30.74 -14.05 26.59
C ARG A 622 -29.70 -14.00 25.49
N GLN A 623 -28.42 -14.09 25.83
CA GLN A 623 -27.34 -14.01 24.83
C GLN A 623 -27.28 -15.27 23.96
N SER A 624 -27.49 -16.46 24.54
CA SER A 624 -27.58 -17.71 23.76
C SER A 624 -28.76 -17.67 22.77
N PHE A 625 -29.92 -17.16 23.18
CA PHE A 625 -31.06 -16.94 22.29
C PHE A 625 -30.77 -15.91 21.20
N LEU A 626 -30.14 -14.78 21.56
CA LEU A 626 -29.75 -13.74 20.61
C LEU A 626 -28.79 -14.30 19.55
N LEU A 627 -27.75 -15.03 19.98
CA LEU A 627 -26.81 -15.69 19.08
C LEU A 627 -27.55 -16.64 18.14
N PHE A 628 -28.41 -17.51 18.66
CA PHE A 628 -29.17 -18.45 17.85
C PHE A 628 -30.11 -17.75 16.85
N LYS A 629 -30.76 -16.65 17.26
CA LYS A 629 -31.63 -15.85 16.39
C LYS A 629 -30.84 -15.16 15.27
N ILE A 630 -29.67 -14.61 15.59
CA ILE A 630 -28.76 -14.01 14.59
C ILE A 630 -28.32 -15.11 13.61
N LEU A 631 -27.84 -16.24 14.11
CA LEU A 631 -27.37 -17.35 13.29
C LEU A 631 -28.48 -17.91 12.38
N SER A 632 -29.71 -18.05 12.89
CA SER A 632 -30.87 -18.53 12.13
C SER A 632 -31.37 -17.52 11.10
N SER A 633 -31.33 -16.22 11.42
CA SER A 633 -31.68 -15.15 10.49
C SER A 633 -30.75 -15.13 9.27
N VAL A 634 -29.45 -15.33 9.51
CA VAL A 634 -28.44 -15.35 8.44
C VAL A 634 -28.55 -16.61 7.58
N ARG A 635 -28.89 -17.76 8.16
CA ARG A 635 -29.17 -19.00 7.40
C ARG A 635 -30.28 -18.80 6.36
N ASN A 636 -31.33 -18.05 6.71
CA ASN A 636 -32.48 -17.84 5.82
C ASN A 636 -32.16 -16.96 4.60
N HIS A 637 -31.05 -16.21 4.60
CA HIS A 637 -30.72 -15.25 3.55
C HIS A 637 -29.57 -15.68 2.62
N GLN A 638 -29.07 -16.92 2.70
CA GLN A 638 -27.93 -17.43 1.88
C GLN A 638 -26.64 -16.59 1.96
N ILE A 639 -26.48 -15.72 2.96
CA ILE A 639 -25.40 -14.71 2.97
C ILE A 639 -24.04 -15.32 3.37
N ASN A 640 -24.00 -16.42 4.14
CA ASN A 640 -22.73 -17.02 4.53
C ASN A 640 -22.86 -18.52 4.89
N SER A 641 -22.16 -19.39 4.15
CA SER A 641 -22.13 -20.85 4.37
C SER A 641 -21.51 -21.22 5.71
N ASP A 642 -20.50 -20.45 6.15
CA ASP A 642 -19.68 -20.76 7.32
C ASP A 642 -20.47 -20.54 8.62
N LEU A 643 -21.33 -19.53 8.61
CA LEU A 643 -22.22 -19.22 9.73
C LEU A 643 -23.35 -20.25 9.89
N ALA A 644 -23.79 -20.86 8.79
CA ALA A 644 -24.71 -21.99 8.82
C ALA A 644 -24.05 -23.25 9.40
N GLN A 645 -22.74 -23.44 9.19
CA GLN A 645 -21.97 -24.56 9.73
C GLN A 645 -21.83 -24.48 11.26
N LEU A 646 -21.51 -23.29 11.80
CA LEU A 646 -21.53 -23.09 13.26
C LEU A 646 -22.91 -23.38 13.85
N LEU A 647 -23.98 -22.87 13.21
CA LEU A 647 -25.35 -23.13 13.65
C LEU A 647 -25.70 -24.62 13.64
N LEU A 648 -25.29 -25.34 12.59
CA LEU A 648 -25.50 -26.79 12.49
C LEU A 648 -24.82 -27.55 13.63
N ARG A 649 -23.63 -27.11 14.07
CA ARG A 649 -22.92 -27.73 15.20
C ARG A 649 -23.57 -27.43 16.53
N LEU A 650 -23.89 -26.15 16.76
CA LEU A 650 -24.56 -25.71 17.99
C LEU A 650 -25.93 -26.39 18.16
N ASP A 651 -26.62 -26.69 17.05
CA ASP A 651 -27.93 -27.31 17.04
C ASP A 651 -27.97 -28.70 16.38
N TYR A 652 -26.86 -29.44 16.42
CA TYR A 652 -26.77 -30.78 15.80
C TYR A 652 -27.83 -31.74 16.36
N ASN A 653 -28.12 -31.63 17.65
CA ASN A 653 -29.15 -32.43 18.34
C ASN A 653 -30.58 -31.85 18.20
N LYS A 654 -30.78 -30.79 17.41
CA LYS A 654 -32.03 -30.01 17.28
C LYS A 654 -32.59 -29.48 18.62
N TYR A 655 -31.76 -29.43 19.65
CA TYR A 655 -32.20 -29.12 21.01
C TYR A 655 -32.62 -27.65 21.15
N TYR A 656 -31.95 -26.74 20.45
CA TYR A 656 -32.29 -25.31 20.43
C TYR A 656 -33.48 -25.03 19.50
N THR A 657 -33.57 -25.74 18.37
CA THR A 657 -34.73 -25.66 17.46
C THR A 657 -36.00 -26.19 18.12
N GLN A 658 -35.93 -27.29 18.88
CA GLN A 658 -37.10 -27.87 19.56
C GLN A 658 -37.54 -27.09 20.80
N SER A 659 -36.61 -26.42 21.47
CA SER A 659 -36.91 -25.62 22.69
C SER A 659 -37.29 -24.17 22.39
N GLY A 660 -37.55 -23.81 21.13
CA GLY A 660 -37.89 -22.44 20.72
C GLY A 660 -36.78 -21.42 21.00
N GLY A 661 -35.52 -21.87 21.08
CA GLY A 661 -34.37 -21.06 21.50
C GLY A 661 -34.30 -20.76 23.01
N THR A 662 -35.27 -21.21 23.82
CA THR A 662 -35.25 -21.06 25.28
C THR A 662 -34.86 -22.37 25.94
N LEU A 663 -33.71 -22.38 26.63
CA LEU A 663 -33.38 -23.48 27.52
C LEU A 663 -34.14 -23.33 28.85
N GLY A 664 -35.25 -24.05 28.96
CA GLY A 664 -35.88 -24.33 30.26
C GLY A 664 -37.31 -23.84 30.44
N SER A 665 -38.25 -24.38 29.66
CA SER A 665 -39.61 -24.55 30.15
C SER A 665 -39.93 -26.04 30.30
N LEU A 666 -39.31 -26.68 31.29
CA LEU A 666 -39.84 -27.82 32.05
C LEU A 666 -39.11 -27.90 33.39
#